data_AF-A0A1H7HXK0-F1
#
_entry.id   AF-A0A1H7HXK0-F1
#
_cell.length_a   1.000
_cell.length_b   1.000
_cell.length_c   1.000
_cell.angle_alpha   90.00
_cell.angle_beta   90.00
_cell.angle_gamma   90.00
#
_symmetry.space_group_name_H-M   'P 1'
#
loop_
_entity.id
_entity.type
_entity.pdbx_description
1 polymer ?
#
loop_
_entity_poly.entity_id
_entity_poly.type
_entity_poly.pdbx_seq_one_letter_code
_entity_poly.pdbx_strand_id
1 'polypeptide(L)'
;MTGDDDPDAGPLRALARELVDIAVTIHGAASHATAALTDDALLRAVPRAPSAARPAYRALLRATTNSRGLGYSFTGGPLGAAAAKAGAMLGAESLAVRVLATSLRLRVAAVAVAHPELTEDPMLARLIEAAAADRDVEAVRALRALLKDRGAVRALSQLAPVFGEVLALRALLDENPLNDAAAWLIATGRGFATADPLFGVSNRAIAVLDVGEGAARRVELTAAESARLCARGSLLGFLSNISTIGTTGRALLQSVEGPDGVIRHVLHAPGMRVGRPDGESPQDLLGAFSSAVLAASPYSRALAKAVADYGPPPGAELALVGHSAGGAAIMNLAQDPAFCARHTVTHAVAVGSPVDFKRPADPRTWVASITNQHDIIPTLDGQGAGTCFDLHPDWYVVDYSDSTHLFPQCHSIERYLANLTDDLPEARDHIEQRLAPYRGRVVRSQAYLLFDRPPAPERLPFPAVPVHAVDGPEGAVELPIRCRDGDALTAWFAVGPAAAAGLLEGTGLGPVVRVAGRALVVVHAARNRRTGVGDYAELQVGVVVPGPFRPSARSGPPGWGLHLPGRVDFLRAADVRRSGGFLVGSAVDSAVVQALGARLWGGETYLTALELRLGPRSAHLAADRILTLRGRLGPGLPLNDRGLVGYAREAGAVLRSRVRARGRARLHAAPSLRLVVEPRSAHPLAGRLRELGLDGARPLLCLSATTRQTLRDAAVPVPPG
;
A
#
# COMPACT_ATOMS: atom_id res chain seq x y z
N MET A 1 3.65 27.56 23.09
CA MET A 1 2.85 28.48 23.91
C MET A 1 1.41 28.03 23.73
N THR A 2 0.87 27.28 24.69
CA THR A 2 -0.56 26.95 24.71
C THR A 2 -1.29 28.25 25.01
N GLY A 3 -2.04 28.77 24.03
CA GLY A 3 -2.85 29.97 24.22
C GLY A 3 -3.79 29.75 25.41
N ASP A 4 -3.64 30.59 26.43
CA ASP A 4 -4.37 30.56 27.69
C ASP A 4 -5.74 31.27 27.57
N ASP A 5 -6.37 31.19 26.39
CA ASP A 5 -7.65 31.86 26.07
C ASP A 5 -8.58 30.91 25.28
N ASP A 6 -8.86 29.72 25.80
CA ASP A 6 -9.94 28.84 25.30
C ASP A 6 -10.95 28.60 26.44
N PRO A 7 -11.93 29.50 26.66
CA PRO A 7 -12.61 29.59 27.95
C PRO A 7 -13.54 28.42 28.33
N ASP A 8 -13.80 27.42 27.48
CA ASP A 8 -14.76 26.34 27.81
C ASP A 8 -14.40 24.92 27.32
N ALA A 9 -13.32 24.72 26.53
CA ALA A 9 -12.95 23.38 26.03
C ALA A 9 -12.06 22.58 27.00
N GLY A 10 -11.33 23.25 27.90
CA GLY A 10 -10.40 22.63 28.86
C GLY A 10 -11.05 21.55 29.76
N PRO A 11 -12.19 21.83 30.41
CA PRO A 11 -12.89 20.83 31.23
C PRO A 11 -13.36 19.60 30.44
N LEU A 12 -13.80 19.77 29.20
CA LEU A 12 -14.23 18.68 28.33
C LEU A 12 -13.06 17.77 27.95
N ARG A 13 -11.89 18.34 27.60
CA ARG A 13 -10.66 17.58 27.34
C ARG A 13 -10.18 16.82 28.60
N ALA A 14 -10.27 17.44 29.77
CA ALA A 14 -9.91 16.80 31.04
C ALA A 14 -10.81 15.61 31.39
N LEU A 15 -12.14 15.77 31.26
CA LEU A 15 -13.10 14.68 31.44
C LEU A 15 -12.90 13.56 30.40
N ALA A 16 -12.63 13.93 29.14
CA ALA A 16 -12.33 12.94 28.10
C ALA A 16 -11.09 12.10 28.48
N ARG A 17 -10.05 12.72 29.04
CA ARG A 17 -8.86 12.02 29.52
C ARG A 17 -9.17 11.11 30.70
N GLU A 18 -9.94 11.57 31.68
CA GLU A 18 -10.37 10.75 32.82
C GLU A 18 -11.15 9.50 32.36
N LEU A 19 -12.08 9.67 31.41
CA LEU A 19 -12.83 8.54 30.84
C LEU A 19 -11.91 7.53 30.12
N VAL A 20 -10.79 7.96 29.53
CA VAL A 20 -9.80 7.05 28.95
C VAL A 20 -9.17 6.20 30.05
N ASP A 21 -8.74 6.81 31.15
CA ASP A 21 -8.11 6.11 32.26
C ASP A 21 -9.07 5.09 32.90
N ILE A 22 -10.36 5.45 33.00
CA ILE A 22 -11.43 4.55 33.43
C ILE A 22 -11.60 3.40 32.42
N ALA A 23 -11.70 3.68 31.13
CA ALA A 23 -11.86 2.65 30.09
C ALA A 23 -10.69 1.66 30.08
N VAL A 24 -9.46 2.15 30.21
CA VAL A 24 -8.25 1.33 30.34
C VAL A 24 -8.32 0.44 31.58
N THR A 25 -8.76 0.98 32.71
CA THR A 25 -8.89 0.21 33.96
C THR A 25 -9.93 -0.90 33.83
N ILE A 26 -11.08 -0.61 33.23
CA ILE A 26 -12.14 -1.59 32.95
C ILE A 26 -11.62 -2.68 32.00
N HIS A 27 -10.88 -2.30 30.95
CA HIS A 27 -10.25 -3.25 30.02
C HIS A 27 -9.20 -4.14 30.71
N GLY A 28 -8.43 -3.58 31.65
CA GLY A 28 -7.51 -4.34 32.49
C GLY A 28 -8.24 -5.35 33.37
N ALA A 29 -9.35 -4.97 34.00
CA ALA A 29 -10.18 -5.88 34.78
C ALA A 29 -10.79 -7.02 33.93
N ALA A 30 -11.25 -6.69 32.71
CA ALA A 30 -11.76 -7.67 31.76
C ALA A 30 -10.68 -8.66 31.28
N SER A 31 -9.45 -8.17 31.08
CA SER A 31 -8.30 -9.01 30.72
C SER A 31 -7.94 -9.98 31.84
N HIS A 32 -7.92 -9.53 33.10
CA HIS A 32 -7.72 -10.42 34.25
C HIS A 32 -8.85 -11.43 34.41
N ALA A 33 -10.10 -11.03 34.24
CA ALA A 33 -11.26 -11.94 34.31
C ALA A 33 -11.23 -13.01 33.21
N THR A 34 -10.83 -12.63 31.99
CA THR A 34 -10.67 -13.56 30.86
C THR A 34 -9.50 -14.52 31.08
N ALA A 35 -8.37 -14.02 31.59
CA ALA A 35 -7.23 -14.86 31.97
C ALA A 35 -7.63 -15.87 33.06
N ALA A 36 -8.37 -15.46 34.08
CA ALA A 36 -8.88 -16.36 35.12
C ALA A 36 -9.86 -17.41 34.57
N LEU A 37 -10.74 -17.04 33.62
CA LEU A 37 -11.66 -17.98 32.95
C LEU A 37 -10.95 -19.05 32.11
N THR A 38 -9.79 -18.69 31.55
CA THR A 38 -8.99 -19.55 30.69
C THR A 38 -7.83 -20.21 31.42
N ASP A 39 -7.72 -20.00 32.73
CA ASP A 39 -6.66 -20.57 33.55
C ASP A 39 -6.83 -22.09 33.73
N ASP A 40 -5.75 -22.81 33.46
CA ASP A 40 -5.71 -24.26 33.53
C ASP A 40 -6.02 -24.82 34.93
N ALA A 41 -5.62 -24.12 36.00
CA ALA A 41 -5.88 -24.57 37.36
C ALA A 41 -7.37 -24.46 37.69
N LEU A 42 -8.03 -23.37 37.28
CA LEU A 42 -9.47 -23.23 37.41
C LEU A 42 -10.22 -24.29 36.60
N LEU A 43 -9.86 -24.48 35.33
CA LEU A 43 -10.48 -25.48 34.44
C LEU A 43 -10.31 -26.91 34.98
N ARG A 44 -9.13 -27.24 35.51
CA ARG A 44 -8.83 -28.53 36.16
C ARG A 44 -9.53 -28.72 37.51
N ALA A 45 -9.93 -27.64 38.18
CA ALA A 45 -10.66 -27.67 39.44
C ALA A 45 -12.18 -27.86 39.25
N VAL A 46 -12.75 -27.48 38.10
CA VAL A 46 -14.19 -27.66 37.80
C VAL A 46 -14.69 -29.10 38.00
N PRO A 47 -14.00 -30.15 37.52
CA PRO A 47 -14.41 -31.53 37.78
C PRO A 47 -14.01 -32.04 39.18
N ARG A 48 -13.00 -31.44 39.84
CA ARG A 48 -12.44 -31.93 41.11
C ARG A 48 -13.08 -31.32 42.37
N ALA A 49 -13.56 -30.09 42.29
CA ALA A 49 -14.18 -29.34 43.38
C ALA A 49 -15.36 -28.49 42.86
N PRO A 50 -16.44 -29.13 42.36
CA PRO A 50 -17.49 -28.44 41.61
C PRO A 50 -18.29 -27.42 42.43
N SER A 51 -18.41 -27.63 43.75
CA SER A 51 -19.14 -26.72 44.65
C SER A 51 -18.45 -25.36 44.80
N ALA A 52 -17.12 -25.29 44.69
CA ALA A 52 -16.36 -24.05 44.76
C ALA A 52 -16.03 -23.47 43.37
N ALA A 53 -15.67 -24.34 42.42
CA ALA A 53 -15.21 -23.90 41.09
C ALA A 53 -16.35 -23.42 40.17
N ARG A 54 -17.55 -24.04 40.23
CA ARG A 54 -18.68 -23.65 39.36
C ARG A 54 -19.23 -22.25 39.69
N PRO A 55 -19.42 -21.86 40.96
CA PRO A 55 -19.82 -20.49 41.30
C PRO A 55 -18.78 -19.46 40.85
N ALA A 56 -17.49 -19.71 41.06
CA ALA A 56 -16.41 -18.82 40.62
C ALA A 56 -16.39 -18.65 39.10
N TYR A 57 -16.46 -19.76 38.36
CA TYR A 57 -16.52 -19.73 36.88
C TYR A 57 -17.76 -19.00 36.37
N ARG A 58 -18.94 -19.25 36.98
CA ARG A 58 -20.19 -18.54 36.62
C ARG A 58 -20.12 -17.05 36.95
N ALA A 59 -19.50 -16.66 38.06
CA ALA A 59 -19.34 -15.26 38.44
C ALA A 59 -18.44 -14.52 37.44
N LEU A 60 -17.30 -15.11 37.09
CA LEU A 60 -16.39 -14.56 36.08
C LEU A 60 -17.06 -14.48 34.70
N LEU A 61 -17.74 -15.55 34.27
CA LEU A 61 -18.45 -15.57 32.99
C LEU A 61 -19.58 -14.53 32.96
N ARG A 62 -20.34 -14.38 34.04
CA ARG A 62 -21.36 -13.33 34.15
C ARG A 62 -20.73 -11.95 34.13
N ALA A 63 -19.59 -11.75 34.80
CA ALA A 63 -18.90 -10.46 34.78
C ALA A 63 -18.48 -10.05 33.37
N THR A 64 -18.02 -10.98 32.53
CA THR A 64 -17.54 -10.73 31.15
C THR A 64 -18.59 -10.84 30.05
N THR A 65 -19.87 -11.07 30.39
CA THR A 65 -20.96 -11.19 29.39
C THR A 65 -22.21 -10.38 29.73
N ASN A 66 -22.40 -10.00 31.00
CA ASN A 66 -23.58 -9.27 31.44
C ASN A 66 -23.42 -7.77 31.19
N SER A 67 -24.45 -7.14 30.62
CA SER A 67 -24.52 -5.69 30.41
C SER A 67 -24.51 -4.87 31.70
N ARG A 68 -24.88 -5.47 32.83
CA ARG A 68 -24.74 -4.86 34.19
C ARG A 68 -23.36 -5.08 34.82
N GLY A 69 -22.48 -5.85 34.16
CA GLY A 69 -21.10 -6.09 34.56
C GLY A 69 -20.13 -5.36 33.63
N LEU A 70 -19.11 -6.05 33.13
CA LEU A 70 -18.12 -5.48 32.18
C LEU A 70 -18.65 -5.45 30.73
N GLY A 71 -19.88 -5.90 30.48
CA GLY A 71 -20.36 -6.16 29.11
C GLY A 71 -19.62 -7.33 28.47
N TYR A 72 -19.82 -7.54 27.17
CA TYR A 72 -19.12 -8.59 26.43
C TYR A 72 -17.66 -8.21 26.22
N SER A 73 -16.79 -8.70 27.09
CA SER A 73 -15.45 -8.13 27.30
C SER A 73 -14.34 -9.18 27.33
N PHE A 74 -14.50 -10.25 26.54
CA PHE A 74 -13.42 -11.23 26.39
C PHE A 74 -12.21 -10.61 25.68
N THR A 75 -11.04 -10.65 26.32
CA THR A 75 -9.80 -10.08 25.78
C THR A 75 -8.60 -10.96 26.13
N GLY A 76 -7.57 -10.92 25.28
CA GLY A 76 -6.33 -11.67 25.49
C GLY A 76 -6.42 -13.18 25.22
N GLY A 77 -5.30 -13.78 24.82
CA GLY A 77 -5.20 -15.20 24.48
C GLY A 77 -5.99 -15.63 23.23
N PRO A 78 -5.76 -16.84 22.71
CA PRO A 78 -6.44 -17.34 21.51
C PRO A 78 -7.95 -17.59 21.73
N LEU A 79 -8.34 -18.03 22.93
CA LEU A 79 -9.73 -18.30 23.30
C LEU A 79 -10.51 -17.00 23.55
N GLY A 80 -9.92 -16.02 24.23
CA GLY A 80 -10.53 -14.70 24.40
C GLY A 80 -10.71 -13.97 23.07
N ALA A 81 -9.74 -14.05 22.16
CA ALA A 81 -9.87 -13.47 20.81
C ALA A 81 -10.97 -14.14 19.96
N ALA A 82 -11.18 -15.45 20.11
CA ALA A 82 -12.26 -16.15 19.43
C ALA A 82 -13.64 -15.78 20.01
N ALA A 83 -13.75 -15.69 21.33
CA ALA A 83 -14.96 -15.23 22.00
C ALA A 83 -15.28 -13.78 21.64
N ALA A 84 -14.32 -12.85 21.72
CA ALA A 84 -14.49 -11.45 21.30
C ALA A 84 -15.12 -11.33 19.89
N LYS A 85 -14.62 -12.10 18.91
CA LYS A 85 -15.17 -12.14 17.55
C LYS A 85 -16.61 -12.66 17.49
N ALA A 86 -16.97 -13.61 18.34
CA ALA A 86 -18.32 -14.15 18.40
C ALA A 86 -19.30 -13.13 19.00
N GLY A 87 -18.88 -12.35 20.01
CA GLY A 87 -19.71 -11.28 20.58
C GLY A 87 -19.92 -10.10 19.65
N ALA A 88 -18.88 -9.70 18.91
CA ALA A 88 -18.99 -8.68 17.86
C ALA A 88 -20.03 -9.10 16.80
N MET A 89 -20.03 -10.34 16.33
CA MET A 89 -21.07 -10.83 15.40
C MET A 89 -22.49 -10.85 15.98
N LEU A 90 -22.63 -10.74 17.30
CA LEU A 90 -23.90 -10.78 18.03
C LEU A 90 -24.32 -9.38 18.54
N GLY A 91 -23.61 -8.31 18.20
CA GLY A 91 -23.93 -6.94 18.63
C GLY A 91 -23.72 -6.72 20.14
N ALA A 92 -22.82 -7.48 20.77
CA ALA A 92 -22.65 -7.47 22.22
C ALA A 92 -21.57 -6.45 22.64
N GLU A 93 -21.98 -5.36 23.27
CA GLU A 93 -21.08 -4.25 23.65
C GLU A 93 -20.24 -4.51 24.92
N SER A 94 -19.00 -4.01 24.91
CA SER A 94 -18.11 -3.92 26.07
C SER A 94 -18.29 -2.58 26.80
N LEU A 95 -18.30 -2.61 28.15
CA LEU A 95 -18.35 -1.39 28.95
C LEU A 95 -17.13 -0.49 28.68
N ALA A 96 -15.95 -1.09 28.50
CA ALA A 96 -14.71 -0.34 28.23
C ALA A 96 -14.81 0.43 26.91
N VAL A 97 -15.37 -0.20 25.87
CA VAL A 97 -15.62 0.42 24.56
C VAL A 97 -16.62 1.56 24.69
N ARG A 98 -17.72 1.38 25.43
CA ARG A 98 -18.74 2.43 25.63
C ARG A 98 -18.20 3.66 26.36
N VAL A 99 -17.37 3.45 27.40
CA VAL A 99 -16.70 4.54 28.12
C VAL A 99 -15.73 5.28 27.20
N LEU A 100 -14.95 4.54 26.41
CA LEU A 100 -13.99 5.13 25.47
C LEU A 100 -14.68 5.88 24.31
N ALA A 101 -15.80 5.37 23.79
CA ALA A 101 -16.64 6.07 22.83
C ALA A 101 -17.17 7.41 23.41
N THR A 102 -17.55 7.41 24.68
CA THR A 102 -17.96 8.64 25.39
C THR A 102 -16.80 9.64 25.50
N SER A 103 -15.58 9.19 25.77
CA SER A 103 -14.38 10.05 25.74
C SER A 103 -14.20 10.71 24.37
N LEU A 104 -14.28 9.95 23.28
CA LEU A 104 -14.15 10.48 21.92
C LEU A 104 -15.25 11.51 21.60
N ARG A 105 -16.49 11.26 22.04
CA ARG A 105 -17.60 12.24 21.90
C ARG A 105 -17.31 13.55 22.64
N LEU A 106 -16.74 13.48 23.85
CA LEU A 106 -16.35 14.68 24.59
C LEU A 106 -15.22 15.45 23.89
N ARG A 107 -14.28 14.76 23.24
CA ARG A 107 -13.23 15.43 22.43
C ARG A 107 -13.82 16.14 21.23
N VAL A 108 -14.72 15.48 20.50
CA VAL A 108 -15.45 16.10 19.38
C VAL A 108 -16.21 17.35 19.85
N ALA A 109 -16.87 17.27 21.02
CA ALA A 109 -17.53 18.42 21.62
C ALA A 109 -16.54 19.53 22.01
N ALA A 110 -15.38 19.19 22.57
CA ALA A 110 -14.34 20.17 22.90
C ALA A 110 -13.79 20.87 21.65
N VAL A 111 -13.55 20.14 20.56
CA VAL A 111 -13.14 20.72 19.28
C VAL A 111 -14.24 21.61 18.71
N ALA A 112 -15.50 21.19 18.79
CA ALA A 112 -16.65 21.98 18.33
C ALA A 112 -16.82 23.32 19.08
N VAL A 113 -16.39 23.40 20.35
CA VAL A 113 -16.34 24.67 21.11
C VAL A 113 -15.26 25.60 20.56
N ALA A 114 -14.07 25.06 20.26
CA ALA A 114 -12.96 25.83 19.70
C ALA A 114 -13.14 26.17 18.20
N HIS A 115 -14.02 25.43 17.51
CA HIS A 115 -14.32 25.58 16.08
C HIS A 115 -15.83 25.71 15.85
N PRO A 116 -16.43 26.89 16.11
CA PRO A 116 -17.87 27.13 15.93
C PRO A 116 -18.38 26.77 14.54
N GLU A 117 -17.53 26.89 13.51
CA GLU A 117 -17.82 26.52 12.12
C GLU A 117 -18.25 25.06 11.95
N LEU A 118 -17.91 24.17 12.89
CA LEU A 118 -18.33 22.77 12.89
C LEU A 118 -19.80 22.57 13.30
N THR A 119 -20.33 23.48 14.11
CA THR A 119 -21.69 23.40 14.67
C THR A 119 -22.69 24.30 13.95
N GLU A 120 -22.22 25.39 13.35
CA GLU A 120 -23.04 26.32 12.58
C GLU A 120 -23.55 25.71 11.26
N ASP A 121 -22.82 24.77 10.65
CA ASP A 121 -23.27 24.07 9.44
C ASP A 121 -24.16 22.86 9.82
N PRO A 122 -25.47 22.89 9.50
CA PRO A 122 -26.40 21.83 9.89
C PRO A 122 -26.12 20.47 9.22
N MET A 123 -25.43 20.45 8.08
CA MET A 123 -25.02 19.20 7.44
C MET A 123 -23.83 18.56 8.17
N LEU A 124 -22.91 19.41 8.66
CA LEU A 124 -21.74 18.99 9.42
C LEU A 124 -22.14 18.54 10.82
N ALA A 125 -22.95 19.33 11.53
CA ALA A 125 -23.51 18.99 12.83
C ALA A 125 -24.24 17.64 12.79
N ARG A 126 -25.08 17.42 11.77
CA ARG A 126 -25.77 16.14 11.57
C ARG A 126 -24.83 14.97 11.31
N LEU A 127 -23.74 15.18 10.56
CA LEU A 127 -22.75 14.14 10.32
C LEU A 127 -22.00 13.80 11.60
N ILE A 128 -21.56 14.81 12.34
CA ILE A 128 -20.88 14.67 13.63
C ILE A 128 -21.79 13.94 14.64
N GLU A 129 -23.06 14.33 14.75
CA GLU A 129 -24.04 13.66 15.62
C GLU A 129 -24.34 12.22 15.19
N ALA A 130 -24.44 11.95 13.89
CA ALA A 130 -24.71 10.61 13.39
C ALA A 130 -23.51 9.67 13.59
N ALA A 131 -22.29 10.18 13.38
CA ALA A 131 -21.05 9.47 13.69
C ALA A 131 -20.90 9.27 15.21
N ALA A 132 -21.27 10.27 16.01
CA ALA A 132 -21.28 10.19 17.46
C ALA A 132 -22.25 9.10 17.96
N ALA A 133 -23.45 9.02 17.40
CA ALA A 133 -24.53 8.19 17.92
C ALA A 133 -24.57 6.74 17.39
N ASP A 134 -23.51 6.24 16.75
CA ASP A 134 -23.45 4.90 16.16
C ASP A 134 -24.54 4.63 15.10
N ARG A 135 -24.94 5.67 14.36
CA ARG A 135 -25.97 5.57 13.32
C ARG A 135 -25.32 5.48 11.95
N ASP A 136 -24.62 4.38 11.67
CA ASP A 136 -23.82 4.16 10.46
C ASP A 136 -24.52 4.57 9.16
N VAL A 137 -25.77 4.14 8.99
CA VAL A 137 -26.55 4.43 7.79
C VAL A 137 -26.82 5.93 7.66
N GLU A 138 -27.07 6.62 8.77
CA GLU A 138 -27.30 8.06 8.79
C GLU A 138 -26.00 8.85 8.62
N ALA A 139 -24.90 8.40 9.21
CA ALA A 139 -23.58 8.99 9.03
C ALA A 139 -23.12 8.89 7.57
N VAL A 140 -23.27 7.73 6.93
CA VAL A 140 -22.96 7.55 5.50
C VAL A 140 -23.86 8.40 4.62
N ARG A 141 -25.16 8.52 4.96
CA ARG A 141 -26.09 9.40 4.23
C ARG A 141 -25.72 10.88 4.40
N ALA A 142 -25.39 11.32 5.61
CA ALA A 142 -24.98 12.68 5.92
C ALA A 142 -23.66 13.03 5.22
N LEU A 143 -22.66 12.15 5.26
CA LEU A 143 -21.41 12.30 4.54
C LEU A 143 -21.63 12.36 3.02
N ARG A 144 -22.44 11.45 2.45
CA ARG A 144 -22.78 11.50 1.02
C ARG A 144 -23.50 12.78 0.64
N ALA A 145 -24.39 13.29 1.49
CA ALA A 145 -25.08 14.56 1.25
C ALA A 145 -24.07 15.72 1.26
N LEU A 146 -23.19 15.78 2.25
CA LEU A 146 -22.14 16.79 2.37
C LEU A 146 -21.19 16.77 1.16
N LEU A 147 -20.74 15.59 0.74
CA LEU A 147 -19.90 15.40 -0.44
C LEU A 147 -20.61 15.82 -1.74
N LYS A 148 -21.92 15.54 -1.85
CA LYS A 148 -22.72 15.88 -3.04
C LYS A 148 -22.96 17.39 -3.15
N ASP A 149 -23.17 18.07 -2.03
CA ASP A 149 -23.47 19.51 -1.99
C ASP A 149 -22.20 20.36 -2.13
N ARG A 150 -21.17 20.06 -1.32
CA ARG A 150 -19.97 20.89 -1.17
C ARG A 150 -18.78 20.42 -1.99
N GLY A 151 -18.81 19.18 -2.48
CA GLY A 151 -17.67 18.50 -3.08
C GLY A 151 -16.70 17.92 -2.04
N ALA A 152 -15.91 16.93 -2.46
CA ALA A 152 -15.06 16.15 -1.55
C ALA A 152 -14.00 16.97 -0.80
N VAL A 153 -13.38 17.91 -1.50
CA VAL A 153 -12.30 18.75 -0.95
C VAL A 153 -12.80 19.63 0.18
N ARG A 154 -13.94 20.31 -0.03
CA ARG A 154 -14.53 21.23 0.96
C ARG A 154 -15.09 20.47 2.17
N ALA A 155 -15.74 19.33 1.93
CA ALA A 155 -16.23 18.47 2.99
C ALA A 155 -15.10 17.94 3.89
N LEU A 156 -13.98 17.51 3.30
CA LEU A 156 -12.80 17.06 4.06
C LEU A 156 -12.17 18.20 4.85
N SER A 157 -12.10 19.40 4.26
CA SER A 157 -11.54 20.58 4.94
C SER A 157 -12.34 20.95 6.19
N GLN A 158 -13.67 20.93 6.08
CA GLN A 158 -14.56 21.24 7.20
C GLN A 158 -14.52 20.17 8.28
N LEU A 159 -14.26 18.90 7.94
CA LEU A 159 -14.18 17.82 8.93
C LEU A 159 -12.80 17.65 9.55
N ALA A 160 -11.77 18.31 9.02
CA ALA A 160 -10.38 18.10 9.39
C ALA A 160 -10.10 18.19 10.91
N PRO A 161 -10.64 19.18 11.65
CA PRO A 161 -10.37 19.30 13.09
C PRO A 161 -10.87 18.12 13.94
N VAL A 162 -11.94 17.44 13.50
CA VAL A 162 -12.55 16.28 14.20
C VAL A 162 -12.31 14.95 13.48
N PHE A 163 -11.48 14.95 12.43
CA PHE A 163 -11.32 13.82 11.53
C PHE A 163 -10.78 12.59 12.25
N GLY A 164 -9.77 12.77 13.11
CA GLY A 164 -9.16 11.69 13.90
C GLY A 164 -10.16 11.04 14.84
N GLU A 165 -10.93 11.84 15.58
CA GLU A 165 -11.93 11.37 16.54
C GLU A 165 -13.08 10.64 15.85
N VAL A 166 -13.57 11.15 14.72
CA VAL A 166 -14.64 10.50 13.93
C VAL A 166 -14.18 9.16 13.38
N LEU A 167 -12.93 9.07 12.90
CA LEU A 167 -12.36 7.80 12.44
C LEU A 167 -12.17 6.80 13.59
N ALA A 168 -11.63 7.25 14.72
CA ALA A 168 -11.45 6.41 15.90
C ALA A 168 -12.79 5.90 16.45
N LEU A 169 -13.82 6.76 16.46
CA LEU A 169 -15.14 6.40 16.94
C LEU A 169 -15.80 5.38 16.01
N ARG A 170 -15.73 5.60 14.69
CA ARG A 170 -16.23 4.64 13.70
C ARG A 170 -15.54 3.28 13.84
N ALA A 171 -14.21 3.27 13.93
CA ALA A 171 -13.45 2.03 14.04
C ALA A 171 -13.59 1.32 15.40
N LEU A 172 -14.18 1.98 16.41
CA LEU A 172 -14.50 1.38 17.70
C LEU A 172 -15.93 0.82 17.74
N LEU A 173 -16.82 1.35 16.89
CA LEU A 173 -18.24 1.01 16.86
C LEU A 173 -18.63 0.09 15.69
N ASP A 174 -17.83 0.01 14.61
CA ASP A 174 -18.12 -0.84 13.44
C ASP A 174 -17.88 -2.35 13.67
N GLU A 175 -17.61 -2.74 14.93
CA GLU A 175 -17.44 -4.11 15.43
C GLU A 175 -16.46 -4.96 14.60
N ASN A 176 -15.49 -4.32 13.95
CA ASN A 176 -14.52 -4.99 13.09
C ASN A 176 -13.24 -5.33 13.87
N PRO A 177 -12.97 -6.61 14.18
CA PRO A 177 -11.84 -7.00 15.03
C PRO A 177 -10.46 -6.69 14.44
N LEU A 178 -10.37 -6.24 13.19
CA LEU A 178 -9.13 -5.85 12.52
C LEU A 178 -8.75 -4.38 12.72
N ASN A 179 -9.70 -3.48 13.02
CA ASN A 179 -9.46 -2.05 13.28
C ASN A 179 -9.73 -1.67 14.76
N ASP A 180 -10.50 -2.46 15.53
CA ASP A 180 -10.78 -2.21 16.97
C ASP A 180 -9.52 -1.97 17.80
N ALA A 181 -8.46 -2.77 17.56
CA ALA A 181 -7.19 -2.63 18.27
C ALA A 181 -6.46 -1.32 17.89
N ALA A 182 -6.59 -0.87 16.64
CA ALA A 182 -6.02 0.40 16.19
C ALA A 182 -6.80 1.57 16.79
N ALA A 183 -8.14 1.51 16.77
CA ALA A 183 -9.02 2.49 17.38
C ALA A 183 -8.76 2.63 18.88
N TRP A 184 -8.58 1.51 19.58
CA TRP A 184 -8.22 1.49 21.00
C TRP A 184 -6.88 2.17 21.27
N LEU A 185 -5.84 1.88 20.49
CA LEU A 185 -4.51 2.48 20.65
C LEU A 185 -4.53 3.99 20.42
N ILE A 186 -5.23 4.43 19.37
CA ILE A 186 -5.41 5.84 19.02
C ILE A 186 -6.19 6.57 20.13
N ALA A 187 -7.36 6.04 20.50
CA ALA A 187 -8.24 6.66 21.48
C ALA A 187 -7.62 6.70 22.89
N THR A 188 -6.74 5.76 23.24
CA THR A 188 -6.02 5.75 24.52
C THR A 188 -4.69 6.49 24.49
N GLY A 189 -4.22 6.96 23.32
CA GLY A 189 -2.90 7.58 23.16
C GLY A 189 -1.74 6.61 23.42
N ARG A 190 -1.98 5.30 23.39
CA ARG A 190 -0.98 4.26 23.75
C ARG A 190 -0.20 3.70 22.57
N GLY A 191 -0.54 4.09 21.34
CA GLY A 191 0.21 3.66 20.16
C GLY A 191 -0.43 4.10 18.86
N PHE A 192 0.29 3.84 17.78
CA PHE A 192 -0.13 4.16 16.41
C PHE A 192 -1.16 3.17 15.87
N ALA A 193 -1.95 3.61 14.89
CA ALA A 193 -2.90 2.79 14.17
C ALA A 193 -2.22 1.51 13.65
N THR A 194 -2.64 0.31 14.06
CA THR A 194 -2.09 -0.98 13.56
C THR A 194 -2.67 -1.41 12.20
N ALA A 195 -3.64 -0.65 11.70
CA ALA A 195 -4.28 -0.78 10.42
C ALA A 195 -4.68 0.61 9.91
N ASP A 196 -4.75 0.77 8.59
CA ASP A 196 -5.21 2.00 7.96
C ASP A 196 -6.66 2.36 8.41
N PRO A 197 -6.89 3.56 8.96
CA PRO A 197 -8.20 4.01 9.41
C PRO A 197 -9.27 4.08 8.29
N LEU A 198 -8.86 4.23 7.03
CA LEU A 198 -9.78 4.41 5.89
C LEU A 198 -10.24 3.09 5.27
N PHE A 199 -9.33 2.13 5.12
CA PHE A 199 -9.56 0.87 4.41
C PHE A 199 -9.39 -0.38 5.29
N GLY A 200 -9.02 -0.23 6.58
CA GLY A 200 -8.85 -1.34 7.52
C GLY A 200 -7.67 -2.27 7.17
N VAL A 201 -6.73 -1.81 6.34
CA VAL A 201 -5.60 -2.63 5.89
C VAL A 201 -4.53 -2.66 6.97
N SER A 202 -4.22 -3.84 7.51
CA SER A 202 -3.20 -3.96 8.57
C SER A 202 -1.82 -3.45 8.13
N ASN A 203 -1.08 -2.82 9.04
CA ASN A 203 0.28 -2.37 8.81
C ASN A 203 1.23 -3.52 8.47
N ARG A 204 0.95 -4.73 8.96
CA ARG A 204 1.70 -5.94 8.60
C ARG A 204 1.57 -6.27 7.11
N ALA A 205 0.37 -6.12 6.55
CA ALA A 205 0.17 -6.30 5.12
C ALA A 205 0.90 -5.22 4.31
N ILE A 206 0.91 -3.98 4.80
CA ILE A 206 1.61 -2.85 4.16
C ILE A 206 3.12 -3.02 4.23
N ALA A 207 3.67 -3.44 5.38
CA ALA A 207 5.09 -3.74 5.54
C ALA A 207 5.59 -4.86 4.61
N VAL A 208 4.73 -5.83 4.26
CA VAL A 208 5.05 -6.87 3.26
C VAL A 208 5.05 -6.31 1.84
N LEU A 209 4.19 -5.32 1.54
CA LEU A 209 4.16 -4.66 0.24
C LEU A 209 5.32 -3.67 0.08
N ASP A 210 5.81 -3.09 1.18
CA ASP A 210 6.79 -2.00 1.19
C ASP A 210 8.20 -2.41 1.66
N VAL A 211 8.75 -3.45 1.00
CA VAL A 211 10.08 -4.03 1.26
C VAL A 211 11.22 -3.34 0.49
N GLY A 212 11.07 -2.07 0.13
CA GLY A 212 12.11 -1.34 -0.61
C GLY A 212 13.36 -1.11 0.25
N GLU A 213 14.55 -1.54 -0.19
CA GLU A 213 15.81 -1.31 0.56
C GLU A 213 16.19 0.17 0.73
N GLY A 214 15.49 1.08 0.04
CA GLY A 214 15.86 2.49 -0.11
C GLY A 214 17.09 2.64 -1.01
N ALA A 215 17.19 3.73 -1.74
CA ALA A 215 18.43 4.14 -2.41
C ALA A 215 18.42 5.62 -2.71
N ALA A 216 19.63 6.19 -2.83
CA ALA A 216 19.84 7.58 -3.18
C ALA A 216 20.89 7.66 -4.27
N ARG A 217 20.71 8.58 -5.22
CA ARG A 217 21.68 8.89 -6.26
C ARG A 217 21.87 10.40 -6.34
N ARG A 218 23.12 10.86 -6.36
CA ARG A 218 23.42 12.28 -6.56
C ARG A 218 22.81 12.78 -7.87
N VAL A 219 22.23 13.96 -7.80
CA VAL A 219 21.77 14.70 -8.97
C VAL A 219 22.26 16.14 -8.87
N GLU A 220 22.68 16.68 -10.00
CA GLU A 220 23.04 18.09 -10.10
C GLU A 220 21.77 18.94 -10.07
N LEU A 221 21.83 20.04 -9.33
CA LEU A 221 20.79 21.05 -9.33
C LEU A 221 20.93 21.88 -10.62
N THR A 222 19.81 22.25 -11.22
CA THR A 222 19.84 23.20 -12.33
C THR A 222 20.36 24.56 -11.86
N ALA A 223 20.88 25.39 -12.77
CA ALA A 223 21.32 26.74 -12.42
C ALA A 223 20.19 27.58 -11.80
N ALA A 224 18.96 27.42 -12.29
CA ALA A 224 17.78 28.10 -11.76
C ALA A 224 17.40 27.62 -10.35
N GLU A 225 17.49 26.32 -10.07
CA GLU A 225 17.28 25.80 -8.71
C GLU A 225 18.37 26.27 -7.76
N SER A 226 19.64 26.19 -8.17
CA SER A 226 20.79 26.62 -7.38
C SER A 226 20.72 28.11 -7.02
N ALA A 227 20.23 28.96 -7.94
CA ALA A 227 20.04 30.39 -7.70
C ALA A 227 18.88 30.70 -6.73
N ARG A 228 17.90 29.80 -6.60
CA ARG A 228 16.76 29.95 -5.67
C ARG A 228 17.03 29.38 -4.28
N LEU A 229 18.01 28.48 -4.14
CA LEU A 229 18.38 27.95 -2.83
C LEU A 229 18.91 29.06 -1.92
N CYS A 230 18.52 29.02 -0.66
CA CYS A 230 18.98 29.98 0.32
C CYS A 230 20.49 29.83 0.57
N ALA A 231 21.21 30.94 0.46
CA ALA A 231 22.66 31.01 0.68
C ALA A 231 23.06 31.05 2.17
N ARG A 232 22.07 31.24 3.06
CA ARG A 232 22.26 31.20 4.51
C ARG A 232 21.24 30.30 5.18
N GLY A 233 21.64 29.65 6.27
CA GLY A 233 20.75 28.79 7.05
C GLY A 233 19.78 29.60 7.91
N SER A 234 18.50 29.22 7.85
CA SER A 234 17.38 29.70 8.66
C SER A 234 16.22 28.72 8.52
N LEU A 235 15.25 28.71 9.44
CA LEU A 235 14.04 27.88 9.34
C LEU A 235 13.32 28.12 8.02
N LEU A 236 12.98 29.39 7.75
CA LEU A 236 12.26 29.75 6.52
C LEU A 236 13.08 29.41 5.26
N GLY A 237 14.41 29.55 5.33
CA GLY A 237 15.29 29.17 4.23
C GLY A 237 15.31 27.66 3.99
N PHE A 238 15.32 26.85 5.06
CA PHE A 238 15.28 25.40 4.96
C PHE A 238 13.95 24.89 4.40
N LEU A 239 12.83 25.49 4.78
CA LEU A 239 11.50 25.19 4.24
C LEU A 239 11.34 25.70 2.80
N SER A 240 11.89 26.87 2.46
CA SER A 240 11.93 27.40 1.08
C SER A 240 12.76 26.50 0.15
N ASN A 241 13.85 25.92 0.65
CA ASN A 241 14.62 24.92 -0.09
C ASN A 241 13.79 23.65 -0.37
N ILE A 242 12.95 23.21 0.57
CA ILE A 242 12.01 22.09 0.36
C ILE A 242 11.02 22.43 -0.76
N SER A 243 10.43 23.63 -0.74
CA SER A 243 9.56 24.11 -1.83
C SER A 243 10.31 24.15 -3.18
N THR A 244 11.54 24.65 -3.18
CA THR A 244 12.38 24.79 -4.40
C THR A 244 12.69 23.46 -5.07
N ILE A 245 13.04 22.42 -4.31
CA ILE A 245 13.28 21.08 -4.88
C ILE A 245 11.97 20.33 -5.18
N GLY A 246 10.89 20.70 -4.49
CA GLY A 246 9.54 20.18 -4.67
C GLY A 246 9.41 18.68 -4.38
N THR A 247 8.19 18.15 -4.56
CA THR A 247 7.87 16.74 -4.34
C THR A 247 8.21 15.87 -5.55
N THR A 248 9.48 15.87 -5.94
CA THR A 248 9.97 15.26 -7.18
C THR A 248 10.67 13.92 -6.97
N GLY A 249 10.54 13.32 -5.78
CA GLY A 249 11.34 12.17 -5.36
C GLY A 249 12.75 12.55 -4.90
N ARG A 250 13.01 13.84 -4.64
CA ARG A 250 14.34 14.35 -4.28
C ARG A 250 14.44 14.72 -2.81
N ALA A 251 15.66 14.72 -2.28
CA ALA A 251 16.04 15.35 -1.03
C ALA A 251 17.28 16.23 -1.24
N LEU A 252 17.51 17.18 -0.34
CA LEU A 252 18.67 18.07 -0.38
C LEU A 252 19.46 17.93 0.91
N LEU A 253 20.78 17.87 0.80
CA LEU A 253 21.70 18.01 1.92
C LEU A 253 22.55 19.27 1.76
N GLN A 254 22.64 20.05 2.84
CA GLN A 254 23.46 21.25 2.89
C GLN A 254 24.48 21.18 4.04
N SER A 255 25.65 21.76 3.83
CA SER A 255 26.60 22.11 4.89
C SER A 255 26.51 23.59 5.16
N VAL A 256 26.31 23.96 6.41
CA VAL A 256 26.23 25.35 6.88
C VAL A 256 27.39 25.59 7.83
N GLU A 257 28.19 26.61 7.55
CA GLU A 257 29.18 27.14 8.46
C GLU A 257 28.45 28.04 9.47
N GLY A 258 28.30 27.55 10.70
CA GLY A 258 27.59 28.26 11.77
C GLY A 258 28.28 29.56 12.20
N PRO A 259 27.66 30.36 13.08
CA PRO A 259 28.26 31.62 13.54
C PRO A 259 29.57 31.43 14.31
N ASP A 260 29.76 30.24 14.86
CA ASP A 260 30.94 29.77 15.59
C ASP A 260 32.02 29.16 14.68
N GLY A 261 31.83 29.19 13.36
CA GLY A 261 32.76 28.62 12.36
C GLY A 261 32.69 27.09 12.25
N VAL A 262 31.82 26.42 13.00
CA VAL A 262 31.65 24.97 12.93
C VAL A 262 30.75 24.61 11.74
N ILE A 263 31.20 23.65 10.91
CA ILE A 263 30.39 23.14 9.80
C ILE A 263 29.39 22.12 10.33
N ARG A 264 28.11 22.39 10.12
CA ARG A 264 26.98 21.52 10.46
C ARG A 264 26.20 21.14 9.22
N HIS A 265 25.41 20.08 9.29
CA HIS A 265 24.67 19.56 8.14
C HIS A 265 23.17 19.65 8.33
N VAL A 266 22.44 19.91 7.24
CA VAL A 266 20.98 19.99 7.23
C VAL A 266 20.44 19.06 6.14
N LEU A 267 19.51 18.18 6.53
CA LEU A 267 18.74 17.33 5.62
C LEU A 267 17.38 17.97 5.38
N HIS A 268 17.03 18.19 4.12
CA HIS A 268 15.72 18.68 3.68
C HIS A 268 14.94 17.53 3.03
N ALA A 269 13.80 17.16 3.61
CA ALA A 269 12.94 16.07 3.15
C ALA A 269 11.56 16.60 2.71
N PRO A 270 11.29 16.67 1.39
CA PRO A 270 9.97 17.06 0.87
C PRO A 270 8.86 16.04 1.14
N GLY A 271 7.64 16.51 0.97
CA GLY A 271 6.43 15.69 1.00
C GLY A 271 6.29 14.71 -0.17
N MET A 272 5.07 14.20 -0.33
CA MET A 272 4.75 13.17 -1.31
C MET A 272 4.66 13.70 -2.76
N ARG A 273 5.15 12.93 -3.71
CA ARG A 273 5.01 13.20 -5.15
C ARG A 273 3.58 12.96 -5.60
N VAL A 274 2.95 13.99 -6.17
CA VAL A 274 1.62 13.88 -6.78
C VAL A 274 1.70 13.04 -8.05
N GLY A 275 1.01 11.90 -8.09
CA GLY A 275 1.02 11.00 -9.24
C GLY A 275 0.53 9.61 -8.89
N ARG A 276 0.47 8.72 -9.89
CA ARG A 276 0.20 7.30 -9.62
C ARG A 276 1.40 6.67 -8.92
N PRO A 277 1.19 5.85 -7.87
CA PRO A 277 2.26 5.04 -7.30
C PRO A 277 2.93 4.25 -8.40
N ASP A 278 4.24 4.43 -8.54
CA ASP A 278 5.04 3.66 -9.48
C ASP A 278 6.01 2.71 -8.78
N GLY A 279 6.11 2.77 -7.43
CA GLY A 279 7.03 1.96 -6.64
C GLY A 279 8.50 2.18 -7.01
N GLU A 280 8.80 3.32 -7.66
CA GLU A 280 10.15 3.72 -8.00
C GLU A 280 10.66 4.80 -7.04
N SER A 281 9.78 5.65 -6.53
CA SER A 281 10.12 6.74 -5.61
C SER A 281 9.44 6.54 -4.25
N PRO A 282 10.17 6.71 -3.13
CA PRO A 282 9.63 6.55 -1.79
C PRO A 282 8.70 7.68 -1.35
N GLN A 283 8.57 8.71 -2.17
CA GLN A 283 7.63 9.82 -1.96
C GLN A 283 6.24 9.52 -2.55
N ASP A 284 5.95 8.32 -3.06
CA ASP A 284 4.60 8.00 -3.55
C ASP A 284 3.57 7.81 -2.42
N LEU A 285 2.28 7.63 -2.76
CA LEU A 285 1.20 7.49 -1.77
C LEU A 285 1.43 6.33 -0.79
N LEU A 286 2.02 5.22 -1.25
CA LEU A 286 2.30 4.06 -0.40
C LEU A 286 3.47 4.37 0.54
N GLY A 287 4.55 4.99 0.02
CA GLY A 287 5.71 5.40 0.82
C GLY A 287 5.41 6.52 1.83
N ALA A 288 4.50 7.43 1.50
CA ALA A 288 4.00 8.45 2.42
C ALA A 288 3.24 7.82 3.59
N PHE A 289 2.32 6.90 3.30
CA PHE A 289 1.57 6.18 4.32
C PHE A 289 2.48 5.31 5.20
N SER A 290 3.41 4.56 4.59
CA SER A 290 4.34 3.71 5.35
C SER A 290 5.27 4.52 6.24
N SER A 291 5.68 5.72 5.82
CA SER A 291 6.51 6.62 6.65
C SER A 291 5.76 7.13 7.87
N ALA A 292 4.48 7.46 7.74
CA ALA A 292 3.63 7.85 8.87
C ALA A 292 3.53 6.72 9.90
N VAL A 293 3.23 5.51 9.43
CA VAL A 293 2.75 4.43 10.30
C VAL A 293 3.86 3.47 10.77
N LEU A 294 4.93 3.29 9.99
CA LEU A 294 6.04 2.39 10.35
C LEU A 294 7.20 3.17 10.98
N ALA A 295 7.96 2.49 11.85
CA ALA A 295 9.21 3.02 12.41
C ALA A 295 10.34 3.13 11.37
N ALA A 296 10.22 2.43 10.23
CA ALA A 296 11.16 2.52 9.12
C ALA A 296 10.44 2.30 7.78
N SER A 297 10.72 3.17 6.80
CA SER A 297 10.16 3.13 5.44
C SER A 297 11.27 3.16 4.39
N PRO A 298 11.01 2.84 3.11
CA PRO A 298 12.00 3.04 2.06
C PRO A 298 12.45 4.50 1.98
N TYR A 299 11.59 5.45 2.36
CA TYR A 299 11.94 6.86 2.39
C TYR A 299 13.02 7.14 3.44
N SER A 300 12.83 6.74 4.71
CA SER A 300 13.86 6.93 5.73
C SER A 300 15.15 6.17 5.38
N ARG A 301 15.07 4.95 4.83
CA ARG A 301 16.24 4.20 4.34
C ARG A 301 16.97 4.91 3.18
N ALA A 302 16.25 5.50 2.24
CA ALA A 302 16.83 6.26 1.14
C ALA A 302 17.52 7.54 1.64
N LEU A 303 16.91 8.25 2.60
CA LEU A 303 17.51 9.42 3.25
C LEU A 303 18.79 9.05 4.02
N ALA A 304 18.80 7.94 4.77
CA ALA A 304 20.01 7.45 5.43
C ALA A 304 21.16 7.20 4.44
N LYS A 305 20.84 6.63 3.26
CA LYS A 305 21.82 6.41 2.19
C LYS A 305 22.31 7.71 1.56
N ALA A 306 21.43 8.71 1.41
CA ALA A 306 21.82 10.05 0.95
C ALA A 306 22.78 10.75 1.93
N VAL A 307 22.51 10.64 3.24
CA VAL A 307 23.39 11.17 4.30
C VAL A 307 24.74 10.45 4.29
N ALA A 308 24.73 9.11 4.22
CA ALA A 308 25.96 8.32 4.17
C ALA A 308 26.81 8.66 2.93
N ASP A 309 26.19 8.80 1.76
CA ASP A 309 26.89 9.17 0.52
C ASP A 309 27.40 10.62 0.57
N TYR A 310 26.67 11.55 1.19
CA TYR A 310 27.12 12.94 1.34
C TYR A 310 28.43 13.06 2.14
N GLY A 311 28.64 12.13 3.07
CA GLY A 311 29.84 11.96 3.87
C GLY A 311 30.07 13.02 4.95
N PRO A 312 29.11 13.32 5.86
CA PRO A 312 29.41 14.06 7.08
C PRO A 312 30.55 13.38 7.86
N PRO A 313 31.50 14.13 8.41
CA PRO A 313 32.51 13.57 9.32
C PRO A 313 31.85 12.85 10.51
N PRO A 314 32.51 11.83 11.09
CA PRO A 314 32.01 11.19 12.31
C PRO A 314 31.76 12.22 13.42
N GLY A 315 30.60 12.12 14.07
CA GLY A 315 30.19 13.05 15.13
C GLY A 315 29.67 14.41 14.66
N ALA A 316 29.65 14.68 13.34
CA ALA A 316 29.11 15.93 12.82
C ALA A 316 27.62 16.10 13.17
N GLU A 317 27.25 17.35 13.49
CA GLU A 317 25.91 17.70 13.91
C GLU A 317 24.97 17.80 12.70
N LEU A 318 23.82 17.12 12.80
CA LEU A 318 22.84 17.01 11.74
C LEU A 318 21.46 17.51 12.23
N ALA A 319 20.92 18.50 11.54
CA ALA A 319 19.52 18.91 11.66
C ALA A 319 18.69 18.26 10.55
N LEU A 320 17.52 17.74 10.90
CA LEU A 320 16.57 17.15 9.98
C LEU A 320 15.35 18.06 9.85
N VAL A 321 15.00 18.48 8.64
CA VAL A 321 13.84 19.34 8.37
C VAL A 321 12.98 18.68 7.30
N GLY A 322 11.70 18.47 7.60
CA GLY A 322 10.82 17.71 6.73
C GLY A 322 9.39 18.25 6.69
N HIS A 323 8.74 18.08 5.54
CA HIS A 323 7.34 18.43 5.32
C HIS A 323 6.52 17.20 4.92
N SER A 324 5.29 17.09 5.43
CA SER A 324 4.37 16.00 5.07
C SER A 324 5.00 14.61 5.26
N ALA A 325 4.96 13.74 4.25
CA ALA A 325 5.63 12.44 4.26
C ALA A 325 7.13 12.52 4.62
N GLY A 326 7.80 13.63 4.27
CA GLY A 326 9.20 13.87 4.60
C GLY A 326 9.45 14.11 6.08
N GLY A 327 8.52 14.76 6.79
CA GLY A 327 8.58 14.93 8.24
C GLY A 327 8.48 13.59 8.98
N ALA A 328 7.55 12.72 8.55
CA ALA A 328 7.46 11.36 9.08
C ALA A 328 8.74 10.55 8.81
N ALA A 329 9.33 10.70 7.61
CA ALA A 329 10.57 10.01 7.23
C ALA A 329 11.80 10.48 8.03
N ILE A 330 11.94 11.78 8.31
CA ILE A 330 13.04 12.28 9.16
C ILE A 330 12.87 11.85 10.62
N MET A 331 11.65 11.76 11.11
CA MET A 331 11.42 11.27 12.46
C MET A 331 11.78 9.79 12.55
N ASN A 332 11.42 8.97 11.55
CA ASN A 332 11.89 7.58 11.45
C ASN A 332 13.43 7.46 11.46
N LEU A 333 14.16 8.40 10.84
CA LEU A 333 15.62 8.46 10.95
C LEU A 333 16.09 8.82 12.36
N ALA A 334 15.47 9.82 12.99
CA ALA A 334 15.79 10.22 14.35
C ALA A 334 15.49 9.10 15.37
N GLN A 335 14.54 8.20 15.09
CA GLN A 335 14.25 7.04 15.93
C GLN A 335 15.25 5.87 15.73
N ASP A 336 16.03 5.86 14.65
CA ASP A 336 16.93 4.74 14.33
C ASP A 336 18.22 4.81 15.16
N PRO A 337 18.43 3.91 16.14
CA PRO A 337 19.62 3.96 16.99
C PRO A 337 20.91 3.75 16.18
N ALA A 338 20.86 3.00 15.08
CA ALA A 338 22.03 2.78 14.24
C ALA A 338 22.39 4.04 13.44
N PHE A 339 21.39 4.84 13.04
CA PHE A 339 21.62 6.13 12.41
C PHE A 339 22.19 7.14 13.41
N CYS A 340 21.56 7.27 14.59
CA CYS A 340 22.01 8.16 15.66
C CYS A 340 23.37 7.78 16.26
N ALA A 341 23.77 6.50 16.19
CA ALA A 341 25.12 6.08 16.57
C ALA A 341 26.21 6.56 15.60
N ARG A 342 25.85 6.85 14.34
CA ARG A 342 26.77 7.34 13.29
C ARG A 342 26.77 8.85 13.14
N HIS A 343 25.64 9.50 13.42
CA HIS A 343 25.42 10.92 13.24
C HIS A 343 24.79 11.54 14.49
N THR A 344 25.29 12.71 14.90
CA THR A 344 24.73 13.46 16.02
C THR A 344 23.50 14.23 15.54
N VAL A 345 22.31 13.64 15.68
CA VAL A 345 21.05 14.31 15.33
C VAL A 345 20.68 15.30 16.43
N THR A 346 20.83 16.59 16.17
CA THR A 346 20.58 17.64 17.17
C THR A 346 19.17 18.20 17.10
N HIS A 347 18.59 18.28 15.89
CA HIS A 347 17.27 18.87 15.64
C HIS A 347 16.46 18.00 14.69
N ALA A 348 15.16 17.87 14.94
CA ALA A 348 14.17 17.36 13.99
C ALA A 348 12.97 18.30 13.93
N VAL A 349 12.75 18.95 12.79
CA VAL A 349 11.66 19.90 12.57
C VAL A 349 10.71 19.31 11.53
N ALA A 350 9.53 18.88 11.98
CA ALA A 350 8.50 18.27 11.16
C ALA A 350 7.33 19.26 10.96
N VAL A 351 6.99 19.54 9.70
CA VAL A 351 5.94 20.49 9.33
C VAL A 351 4.82 19.75 8.60
N GLY A 352 3.58 19.88 9.05
CA GLY A 352 2.40 19.24 8.48
C GLY A 352 2.53 17.73 8.37
N SER A 353 3.07 17.07 9.40
CA SER A 353 3.49 15.67 9.33
C SER A 353 2.91 14.82 10.48
N PRO A 354 2.46 13.57 10.22
CA PRO A 354 1.99 12.66 11.26
C PRO A 354 3.19 12.05 12.02
N VAL A 355 3.53 12.61 13.18
CA VAL A 355 4.73 12.26 13.96
C VAL A 355 4.45 11.98 15.44
N ASP A 356 3.18 11.99 15.86
CA ASP A 356 2.79 11.99 17.28
C ASP A 356 3.13 10.69 18.02
N PHE A 357 3.35 9.58 17.31
CA PHE A 357 3.83 8.33 17.92
C PHE A 357 5.31 8.05 17.69
N LYS A 358 6.05 9.02 17.15
CA LYS A 358 7.49 8.92 16.92
C LYS A 358 8.26 9.55 18.09
N ARG A 359 9.48 9.08 18.32
CA ARG A 359 10.38 9.51 19.40
C ARG A 359 11.84 9.35 18.95
N PRO A 360 12.69 10.37 19.10
CA PRO A 360 14.10 10.24 18.76
C PRO A 360 14.79 9.19 19.66
N ALA A 361 15.80 8.51 19.12
CA ALA A 361 16.61 7.55 19.87
C ALA A 361 17.50 8.25 20.91
N ASP A 362 17.97 9.46 20.61
CA ASP A 362 18.71 10.31 21.55
C ASP A 362 17.74 11.33 22.19
N PRO A 363 17.53 11.31 23.52
CA PRO A 363 16.64 12.26 24.19
C PRO A 363 17.14 13.72 24.12
N ARG A 364 18.39 13.96 23.71
CA ARG A 364 18.95 15.31 23.52
C ARG A 364 18.56 15.92 22.18
N THR A 365 18.03 15.13 21.23
CA THR A 365 17.52 15.65 19.97
C THR A 365 16.32 16.55 20.26
N TRP A 366 16.42 17.83 19.91
CA TRP A 366 15.31 18.76 20.03
C TRP A 366 14.33 18.58 18.88
N VAL A 367 13.05 18.44 19.19
CA VAL A 367 11.99 18.18 18.19
C VAL A 367 11.00 19.33 18.18
N ALA A 368 10.65 19.78 16.97
CA ALA A 368 9.54 20.70 16.73
C ALA A 368 8.53 20.08 15.77
N SER A 369 7.25 20.11 16.13
CA SER A 369 6.12 19.70 15.28
C SER A 369 5.23 20.90 15.03
N ILE A 370 5.01 21.24 13.76
CA ILE A 370 4.15 22.36 13.35
C ILE A 370 3.02 21.82 12.49
N THR A 371 1.78 21.88 12.98
CA THR A 371 0.59 21.31 12.35
C THR A 371 -0.52 22.34 12.23
N ASN A 372 -1.34 22.21 11.18
CA ASN A 372 -2.54 23.00 11.02
C ASN A 372 -3.76 22.12 11.32
N GLN A 373 -4.69 22.60 12.15
CA GLN A 373 -5.88 21.87 12.58
C GLN A 373 -6.84 21.51 11.43
N HIS A 374 -6.75 22.25 10.31
CA HIS A 374 -7.51 22.00 9.09
C HIS A 374 -6.75 21.14 8.07
N ASP A 375 -5.56 20.68 8.40
CA ASP A 375 -4.76 19.77 7.60
C ASP A 375 -5.00 18.32 8.07
N ILE A 376 -5.61 17.50 7.20
CA ILE A 376 -5.92 16.10 7.53
C ILE A 376 -4.69 15.18 7.54
N ILE A 377 -3.55 15.63 7.01
CA ILE A 377 -2.38 14.75 6.84
C ILE A 377 -1.65 14.49 8.17
N PRO A 378 -1.40 15.50 9.03
CA PRO A 378 -0.93 15.27 10.39
C PRO A 378 -1.80 14.27 11.16
N THR A 379 -3.12 14.27 10.93
CA THR A 379 -4.04 13.45 11.73
C THR A 379 -4.13 11.98 11.33
N LEU A 380 -3.38 11.57 10.30
CA LEU A 380 -3.40 10.19 9.80
C LEU A 380 -2.76 9.17 10.74
N ASP A 381 -1.95 9.60 11.71
CA ASP A 381 -1.48 8.70 12.79
C ASP A 381 -2.50 8.54 13.93
N GLY A 382 -3.62 9.26 13.85
CA GLY A 382 -4.76 9.18 14.74
C GLY A 382 -4.82 10.29 15.79
N GLN A 383 -3.87 11.23 15.83
CA GLN A 383 -3.92 12.37 16.73
C GLN A 383 -4.32 13.64 15.98
N GLY A 384 -5.11 14.52 16.61
CA GLY A 384 -5.55 15.78 15.99
C GLY A 384 -5.94 16.83 17.03
N ALA A 385 -6.72 17.83 16.62
CA ALA A 385 -7.12 18.94 17.48
C ALA A 385 -7.92 18.51 18.74
N GLY A 386 -8.57 17.34 18.69
CA GLY A 386 -9.29 16.76 19.82
C GLY A 386 -8.44 15.92 20.77
N THR A 387 -7.14 15.77 20.51
CA THR A 387 -6.23 15.01 21.36
C THR A 387 -6.25 15.53 22.80
N CYS A 388 -6.52 14.65 23.76
CA CYS A 388 -6.54 14.98 25.20
C CYS A 388 -5.30 14.48 25.95
N PHE A 389 -4.24 14.11 25.21
CA PHE A 389 -2.98 13.61 25.73
C PHE A 389 -1.85 14.55 25.36
N ASP A 390 -0.94 14.78 26.30
CA ASP A 390 0.36 15.33 25.98
C ASP A 390 1.31 14.15 25.72
N LEU A 391 1.46 13.78 24.45
CA LEU A 391 2.27 12.64 24.05
C LEU A 391 3.78 12.95 24.17
N HIS A 392 4.16 14.22 24.01
CA HIS A 392 5.55 14.66 24.00
C HIS A 392 5.72 15.99 24.76
N PRO A 393 5.73 15.95 26.10
CA PRO A 393 5.89 17.16 26.92
C PRO A 393 7.23 17.88 26.68
N ASP A 394 8.24 17.17 26.18
CA ASP A 394 9.58 17.70 25.92
C ASP A 394 9.73 18.31 24.51
N TRP A 395 8.68 18.25 23.67
CA TRP A 395 8.72 18.76 22.30
C TRP A 395 8.17 20.18 22.21
N TYR A 396 8.62 20.90 21.19
CA TYR A 396 8.00 22.16 20.80
C TYR A 396 6.88 21.89 19.79
N VAL A 397 5.63 21.80 20.27
CA VAL A 397 4.45 21.55 19.43
C VAL A 397 3.71 22.86 19.17
N VAL A 398 3.42 23.11 17.89
CA VAL A 398 2.62 24.24 17.41
C VAL A 398 1.49 23.66 16.59
N ASP A 399 0.28 23.69 17.15
CA ASP A 399 -0.94 23.31 16.46
C ASP A 399 -1.81 24.56 16.34
N TYR A 400 -2.09 24.98 15.10
CA TYR A 400 -2.71 26.28 14.81
C TYR A 400 -3.83 26.16 13.77
N SER A 401 -4.65 27.20 13.66
CA SER A 401 -5.62 27.36 12.57
C SER A 401 -5.26 28.57 11.72
N ASP A 402 -5.59 28.54 10.42
CA ASP A 402 -5.43 29.68 9.52
C ASP A 402 -6.77 30.09 8.90
N SER A 403 -6.85 31.32 8.41
CA SER A 403 -8.08 31.90 7.84
C SER A 403 -8.58 31.25 6.55
N THR A 404 -7.81 30.36 5.93
CA THR A 404 -8.25 29.68 4.71
C THR A 404 -9.11 28.47 5.02
N HIS A 405 -8.80 27.74 6.10
CA HIS A 405 -9.49 26.49 6.48
C HIS A 405 -9.65 25.48 5.31
N LEU A 406 -8.77 25.54 4.29
CA LEU A 406 -8.98 24.83 3.02
C LEU A 406 -7.88 23.80 2.77
N PHE A 407 -8.23 22.52 2.91
CA PHE A 407 -7.45 21.41 2.38
C PHE A 407 -7.67 21.29 0.86
N PRO A 408 -6.66 20.94 0.04
CA PRO A 408 -5.27 20.64 0.38
C PRO A 408 -4.34 21.86 0.44
N GLN A 409 -4.86 23.08 0.35
CA GLN A 409 -4.04 24.31 0.29
C GLN A 409 -3.29 24.53 1.61
N CYS A 410 -3.96 24.34 2.74
CA CYS A 410 -3.39 24.38 4.09
C CYS A 410 -2.24 23.38 4.29
N HIS A 411 -2.23 22.27 3.54
CA HIS A 411 -1.18 21.26 3.61
C HIS A 411 0.07 21.61 2.78
N SER A 412 0.00 22.59 1.88
CA SER A 412 1.15 22.94 1.03
C SER A 412 2.29 23.55 1.83
N ILE A 413 3.54 23.26 1.44
CA ILE A 413 4.72 23.82 2.11
C ILE A 413 4.76 25.35 1.95
N GLU A 414 4.28 25.87 0.83
CA GLU A 414 4.12 27.30 0.58
C GLU A 414 3.18 27.96 1.59
N ARG A 415 2.10 27.28 1.96
CA ARG A 415 1.15 27.80 2.96
C ARG A 415 1.73 27.76 4.36
N TYR A 416 2.38 26.67 4.77
CA TYR A 416 3.09 26.62 6.05
C TYR A 416 4.19 27.70 6.14
N LEU A 417 4.90 27.98 5.05
CA LEU A 417 5.87 29.07 4.95
C LEU A 417 5.23 30.44 5.18
N ALA A 418 4.10 30.72 4.52
CA ALA A 418 3.35 31.96 4.70
C ALA A 418 2.89 32.10 6.16
N ASN A 419 2.28 31.06 6.72
CA ASN A 419 1.77 31.08 8.09
C ASN A 419 2.92 31.27 9.11
N LEU A 420 4.08 30.62 8.94
CA LEU A 420 5.26 30.86 9.78
C LEU A 420 5.87 32.27 9.61
N THR A 421 5.65 32.90 8.46
CA THR A 421 6.15 34.25 8.19
C THR A 421 5.26 35.31 8.82
N ASP A 422 3.95 35.17 8.63
CA ASP A 422 2.96 36.21 8.85
C ASP A 422 2.08 35.95 10.07
N ASP A 423 1.65 34.70 10.30
CA ASP A 423 0.65 34.34 11.31
C ASP A 423 1.26 33.77 12.61
N LEU A 424 2.47 33.20 12.55
CA LEU A 424 3.13 32.51 13.67
C LEU A 424 4.57 33.03 13.94
N PRO A 425 4.78 34.36 14.05
CA PRO A 425 6.12 34.92 14.22
C PRO A 425 6.81 34.46 15.51
N GLU A 426 6.08 34.26 16.61
CA GLU A 426 6.65 33.78 17.88
C GLU A 426 7.16 32.34 17.75
N ALA A 427 6.39 31.48 17.08
CA ALA A 427 6.79 30.10 16.84
C ALA A 427 8.00 30.02 15.91
N ARG A 428 7.99 30.80 14.84
CA ARG A 428 9.16 30.96 13.96
C ARG A 428 10.37 31.38 14.77
N ASP A 429 10.27 32.46 15.55
CA ASP A 429 11.39 33.05 16.27
C ASP A 429 11.94 32.10 17.35
N HIS A 430 11.08 31.31 18.02
CA HIS A 430 11.52 30.27 18.94
C HIS A 430 12.34 29.18 18.24
N ILE A 431 11.81 28.62 17.15
CA ILE A 431 12.51 27.56 16.40
C ILE A 431 13.83 28.09 15.82
N GLU A 432 13.82 29.31 15.33
CA GLU A 432 14.98 30.04 14.84
C GLU A 432 16.06 30.27 15.90
N GLN A 433 15.68 30.56 17.15
CA GLN A 433 16.62 30.65 18.28
C GLN A 433 17.26 29.29 18.56
N ARG A 434 16.49 28.20 18.52
CA ARG A 434 17.02 26.84 18.71
C ARG A 434 17.96 26.44 17.56
N LEU A 435 17.63 26.82 16.33
CA LEU A 435 18.47 26.62 15.14
C LEU A 435 19.63 27.62 15.02
N ALA A 436 19.92 28.45 16.02
CA ALA A 436 21.03 29.41 15.97
C ALA A 436 22.40 28.82 15.55
N PRO A 437 22.79 27.60 15.97
CA PRO A 437 24.04 26.98 15.51
C PRO A 437 24.07 26.70 14.00
N TYR A 438 22.90 26.57 13.36
CA TYR A 438 22.72 26.33 11.93
C TYR A 438 22.53 27.62 11.13
N ARG A 439 22.65 28.80 11.76
CA ARG A 439 22.56 30.08 11.08
C ARG A 439 23.92 30.50 10.56
N GLY A 440 24.10 30.50 9.26
CA GLY A 440 25.36 30.93 8.68
C GLY A 440 25.45 30.64 7.19
N ARG A 441 26.64 30.71 6.61
CA ARG A 441 26.81 30.59 5.16
C ARG A 441 26.69 29.13 4.74
N VAL A 442 25.90 28.85 3.71
CA VAL A 442 25.87 27.53 3.08
C VAL A 442 27.16 27.36 2.27
N VAL A 443 27.96 26.35 2.60
CA VAL A 443 29.25 26.08 1.96
C VAL A 443 29.20 24.93 0.96
N ARG A 444 28.18 24.08 1.04
CA ARG A 444 27.96 22.95 0.11
C ARG A 444 26.47 22.61 0.04
N SER A 445 25.96 22.36 -1.17
CA SER A 445 24.61 21.86 -1.42
C SER A 445 24.69 20.65 -2.35
N GLN A 446 23.96 19.58 -2.05
CA GLN A 446 23.85 18.40 -2.91
C GLN A 446 22.43 17.86 -2.90
N ALA A 447 21.81 17.77 -4.07
CA ALA A 447 20.54 17.08 -4.22
C ALA A 447 20.74 15.58 -4.50
N TYR A 448 19.76 14.79 -4.06
CA TYR A 448 19.68 13.36 -4.26
C TYR A 448 18.32 12.99 -4.83
N LEU A 449 18.30 12.12 -5.83
CA LEU A 449 17.10 11.41 -6.27
C LEU A 449 16.97 10.12 -5.48
N LEU A 450 15.80 9.91 -4.88
CA LEU A 450 15.51 8.82 -3.97
C LEU A 450 14.69 7.73 -4.64
N PHE A 451 14.93 6.49 -4.24
CA PHE A 451 14.28 5.31 -4.79
C PHE A 451 13.86 4.32 -3.70
N ASP A 452 12.77 3.59 -3.94
CA ASP A 452 12.34 2.51 -3.05
C ASP A 452 13.35 1.38 -3.02
N ARG A 453 13.96 1.07 -4.15
CA ARG A 453 15.05 0.10 -4.28
C ARG A 453 16.19 0.74 -5.03
N PRO A 454 17.44 0.29 -4.84
CA PRO A 454 18.54 0.66 -5.71
C PRO A 454 18.05 0.65 -7.15
N PRO A 455 18.10 1.79 -7.88
CA PRO A 455 17.87 1.73 -9.29
C PRO A 455 18.80 0.64 -9.76
N ALA A 456 18.25 -0.34 -10.49
CA ALA A 456 19.13 -1.24 -11.19
C ALA A 456 20.18 -0.33 -11.84
N PRO A 457 21.48 -0.67 -11.84
CA PRO A 457 22.41 0.04 -12.70
C PRO A 457 21.77 0.15 -14.09
N GLU A 458 22.34 0.89 -15.02
CA GLU A 458 22.23 0.43 -16.39
C GLU A 458 22.86 -0.98 -16.43
N ARG A 459 22.16 -1.98 -15.89
CA ARG A 459 22.31 -3.39 -16.10
C ARG A 459 22.44 -3.43 -17.59
N LEU A 460 23.41 -4.21 -18.07
CA LEU A 460 23.33 -4.80 -19.39
C LEU A 460 21.83 -4.91 -19.73
N PRO A 461 21.35 -4.21 -20.77
CA PRO A 461 19.93 -4.05 -21.05
C PRO A 461 19.20 -5.35 -20.72
N PHE A 462 18.01 -5.37 -20.14
CA PHE A 462 17.25 -6.64 -20.01
C PHE A 462 17.31 -7.52 -21.31
N PRO A 463 17.35 -6.95 -22.53
CA PRO A 463 17.64 -7.70 -23.75
C PRO A 463 19.12 -8.03 -24.06
N ALA A 464 20.13 -7.51 -23.37
CA ALA A 464 21.55 -7.84 -23.51
C ALA A 464 21.90 -9.16 -22.82
N VAL A 465 21.29 -10.23 -23.32
CA VAL A 465 21.69 -11.62 -23.07
C VAL A 465 22.43 -12.15 -24.30
N PRO A 466 23.39 -13.08 -24.14
CA PRO A 466 23.98 -13.79 -25.26
C PRO A 466 22.89 -14.43 -26.12
N VAL A 467 23.10 -14.39 -27.42
CA VAL A 467 22.22 -15.03 -28.41
C VAL A 467 22.95 -16.17 -29.10
N HIS A 468 22.20 -17.17 -29.54
CA HIS A 468 22.70 -18.27 -30.35
C HIS A 468 21.86 -18.38 -31.62
N ALA A 469 22.52 -18.70 -32.73
CA ALA A 469 21.88 -18.92 -34.01
C ALA A 469 21.15 -20.27 -34.02
N VAL A 470 19.94 -20.27 -34.57
CA VAL A 470 19.14 -21.47 -34.85
C VAL A 470 18.65 -21.41 -36.29
N ASP A 471 18.70 -22.53 -37.02
CA ASP A 471 18.31 -22.57 -38.43
C ASP A 471 16.82 -22.27 -38.60
N GLY A 472 16.50 -21.13 -39.21
CA GLY A 472 15.15 -20.79 -39.66
C GLY A 472 14.97 -21.08 -41.16
N PRO A 473 13.72 -21.04 -41.67
CA PRO A 473 13.44 -21.31 -43.09
C PRO A 473 14.05 -20.27 -44.04
N GLU A 474 14.24 -19.03 -43.57
CA GLU A 474 14.79 -17.91 -44.35
C GLU A 474 16.24 -17.57 -43.94
N GLY A 475 16.86 -18.41 -43.10
CA GLY A 475 18.21 -18.19 -42.57
C GLY A 475 18.30 -18.34 -41.05
N ALA A 476 19.51 -18.21 -40.51
CA ALA A 476 19.75 -18.31 -39.07
C ALA A 476 19.01 -17.20 -38.29
N VAL A 477 18.27 -17.58 -37.25
CA VAL A 477 17.56 -16.69 -36.33
C VAL A 477 18.24 -16.72 -34.97
N GLU A 478 18.46 -15.55 -34.37
CA GLU A 478 19.03 -15.41 -33.04
C GLU A 478 17.99 -15.66 -31.94
N LEU A 479 18.27 -16.61 -31.04
CA LEU A 479 17.52 -16.84 -29.81
C LEU A 479 18.34 -16.46 -28.56
N PRO A 480 17.71 -15.95 -27.49
CA PRO A 480 16.27 -15.70 -27.35
C PRO A 480 15.80 -14.52 -28.21
N ILE A 481 14.55 -14.55 -28.69
CA ILE A 481 13.92 -13.40 -29.34
C ILE A 481 13.82 -12.28 -28.29
N ARG A 482 14.52 -11.18 -28.55
CA ARG A 482 14.59 -10.00 -27.69
C ARG A 482 13.54 -9.00 -28.14
N CYS A 483 12.56 -8.70 -27.29
CA CYS A 483 11.56 -7.67 -27.53
C CYS A 483 11.85 -6.48 -26.61
N ARG A 484 12.09 -5.30 -27.20
CA ARG A 484 12.45 -4.09 -26.44
C ARG A 484 11.26 -3.24 -26.04
N ASP A 485 10.12 -3.42 -26.71
CA ASP A 485 8.87 -2.74 -26.42
C ASP A 485 7.69 -3.58 -26.92
N GLY A 486 6.58 -3.56 -26.20
CA GLY A 486 5.41 -4.33 -26.59
C GLY A 486 4.22 -4.14 -25.68
N ASP A 487 3.08 -4.55 -26.20
CA ASP A 487 1.81 -4.56 -25.50
C ASP A 487 1.35 -6.01 -25.32
N ALA A 488 0.67 -6.32 -24.21
CA ALA A 488 0.02 -7.61 -24.05
C ALA A 488 -1.29 -7.54 -23.27
N LEU A 489 -2.21 -8.41 -23.65
CA LEU A 489 -3.45 -8.70 -22.95
C LEU A 489 -3.50 -10.18 -22.63
N THR A 490 -3.62 -10.52 -21.34
CA THR A 490 -3.90 -11.88 -20.90
C THR A 490 -5.28 -11.91 -20.27
N ALA A 491 -6.19 -12.71 -20.80
CA ALA A 491 -7.58 -12.81 -20.35
C ALA A 491 -7.86 -14.24 -19.89
N TRP A 492 -8.43 -14.40 -18.68
CA TRP A 492 -8.78 -15.72 -18.14
C TRP A 492 -10.28 -15.91 -18.14
N PHE A 493 -10.74 -17.03 -18.67
CA PHE A 493 -12.14 -17.39 -18.82
C PHE A 493 -12.47 -18.63 -17.99
N ALA A 494 -13.67 -18.66 -17.43
CA ALA A 494 -14.21 -19.84 -16.76
C ALA A 494 -14.97 -20.71 -17.77
N VAL A 495 -14.55 -21.95 -17.93
CA VAL A 495 -15.18 -22.91 -18.86
C VAL A 495 -15.67 -24.17 -18.13
N GLY A 496 -16.47 -24.96 -18.83
CA GLY A 496 -16.91 -26.27 -18.35
C GLY A 496 -15.70 -27.21 -18.14
N PRO A 497 -15.56 -27.85 -16.96
CA PRO A 497 -14.39 -28.67 -16.67
C PRO A 497 -14.25 -29.90 -17.58
N ALA A 498 -15.35 -30.44 -18.12
CA ALA A 498 -15.33 -31.56 -19.05
C ALA A 498 -14.70 -31.19 -20.40
N ALA A 499 -15.08 -30.04 -20.97
CA ALA A 499 -14.52 -29.55 -22.23
C ALA A 499 -13.01 -29.27 -22.13
N ALA A 500 -12.57 -28.66 -21.01
CA ALA A 500 -11.15 -28.43 -20.77
C ALA A 500 -10.36 -29.71 -20.50
N ALA A 501 -10.98 -30.72 -19.85
CA ALA A 501 -10.34 -32.00 -19.60
C ALA A 501 -10.15 -32.83 -20.87
N GLY A 502 -11.11 -32.80 -21.80
CA GLY A 502 -10.98 -33.47 -23.11
C GLY A 502 -9.77 -32.98 -23.91
N LEU A 503 -9.43 -31.69 -23.82
CA LEU A 503 -8.22 -31.13 -24.46
C LEU A 503 -6.90 -31.54 -23.77
N LEU A 504 -6.97 -32.04 -22.53
CA LEU A 504 -5.81 -32.56 -21.79
C LEU A 504 -5.70 -34.09 -21.85
N GLU A 505 -6.71 -34.77 -22.40
CA GLU A 505 -6.75 -36.22 -22.45
C GLU A 505 -5.56 -36.79 -23.25
N GLY A 506 -4.93 -37.83 -22.72
CA GLY A 506 -3.74 -38.44 -23.31
C GLY A 506 -2.45 -37.63 -23.18
N THR A 507 -2.46 -36.37 -22.71
CA THR A 507 -1.27 -35.50 -22.66
C THR A 507 -0.31 -35.80 -21.50
N GLY A 508 -0.78 -36.52 -20.46
CA GLY A 508 0.00 -36.81 -19.25
C GLY A 508 0.14 -35.62 -18.28
N LEU A 509 -0.44 -34.45 -18.58
CA LEU A 509 -0.44 -33.29 -17.70
C LEU A 509 -1.62 -33.36 -16.72
N GLY A 510 -1.34 -33.02 -15.45
CA GLY A 510 -2.25 -33.16 -14.30
C GLY A 510 -3.61 -32.45 -14.45
N PRO A 511 -4.54 -32.65 -13.51
CA PRO A 511 -5.92 -32.21 -13.66
C PRO A 511 -6.01 -30.68 -13.87
N VAL A 512 -6.99 -30.26 -14.69
CA VAL A 512 -7.30 -28.85 -14.93
C VAL A 512 -7.36 -28.06 -13.63
N VAL A 513 -6.75 -26.88 -13.59
CA VAL A 513 -6.89 -26.00 -12.43
C VAL A 513 -8.31 -25.48 -12.36
N ARG A 514 -8.98 -25.75 -11.24
CA ARG A 514 -10.36 -25.34 -11.00
C ARG A 514 -10.46 -24.16 -10.04
N VAL A 515 -11.31 -23.20 -10.39
CA VAL A 515 -11.71 -22.08 -9.51
C VAL A 515 -13.24 -22.09 -9.44
N ALA A 516 -13.78 -22.20 -8.22
CA ALA A 516 -15.22 -22.32 -7.98
C ALA A 516 -15.90 -23.41 -8.86
N GLY A 517 -15.23 -24.56 -9.01
CA GLY A 517 -15.72 -25.70 -9.80
C GLY A 517 -15.56 -25.60 -11.32
N ARG A 518 -15.15 -24.44 -11.86
CA ARG A 518 -14.93 -24.21 -13.30
C ARG A 518 -13.45 -24.36 -13.66
N ALA A 519 -13.14 -24.84 -14.86
CA ALA A 519 -11.76 -24.85 -15.36
C ALA A 519 -11.38 -23.47 -15.91
N LEU A 520 -10.10 -23.12 -15.87
CA LEU A 520 -9.60 -21.87 -16.41
C LEU A 520 -8.94 -22.05 -17.78
N VAL A 521 -9.35 -21.21 -18.74
CA VAL A 521 -8.69 -21.05 -20.04
C VAL A 521 -8.09 -19.66 -20.11
N VAL A 522 -6.87 -19.56 -20.61
CA VAL A 522 -6.17 -18.30 -20.86
C VAL A 522 -6.15 -18.00 -22.35
N VAL A 523 -6.49 -16.76 -22.71
CA VAL A 523 -6.26 -16.17 -24.03
C VAL A 523 -5.24 -15.06 -23.85
N HIS A 524 -4.06 -15.24 -24.40
CA HIS A 524 -2.96 -14.29 -24.37
C HIS A 524 -2.73 -13.72 -25.75
N ALA A 525 -2.71 -12.40 -25.88
CA ALA A 525 -2.30 -11.73 -27.10
C ALA A 525 -1.22 -10.71 -26.79
N ALA A 526 -0.25 -10.56 -27.70
CA ALA A 526 0.81 -9.57 -27.57
C ALA A 526 1.15 -8.94 -28.91
N ARG A 527 1.53 -7.66 -28.89
CA ARG A 527 2.17 -6.95 -30.00
C ARG A 527 3.61 -6.69 -29.60
N ASN A 528 4.55 -7.38 -30.23
CA ASN A 528 5.98 -7.28 -29.98
C ASN A 528 6.61 -6.33 -31.00
N ARG A 529 7.31 -5.31 -30.51
CA ARG A 529 7.96 -4.27 -31.32
C ARG A 529 9.46 -4.26 -31.06
N ARG A 530 10.23 -3.84 -32.07
CA ARG A 530 11.70 -3.74 -32.02
C ARG A 530 12.31 -5.07 -31.59
N THR A 531 12.00 -6.13 -32.35
CA THR A 531 12.52 -7.48 -32.08
C THR A 531 13.60 -7.89 -33.07
N GLY A 532 14.37 -8.93 -32.74
CA GLY A 532 15.39 -9.51 -33.63
C GLY A 532 14.83 -10.21 -34.88
N VAL A 533 13.51 -10.41 -34.96
CA VAL A 533 12.81 -11.07 -36.08
C VAL A 533 11.78 -10.16 -36.75
N GLY A 534 11.90 -8.85 -36.55
CA GLY A 534 10.91 -7.86 -36.98
C GLY A 534 9.74 -7.73 -36.00
N ASP A 535 8.84 -6.77 -36.28
CA ASP A 535 7.64 -6.56 -35.46
C ASP A 535 6.59 -7.62 -35.77
N TYR A 536 5.96 -8.17 -34.74
CA TYR A 536 4.93 -9.19 -34.91
C TYR A 536 3.91 -9.16 -33.76
N ALA A 537 2.70 -9.62 -34.04
CA ALA A 537 1.68 -9.94 -33.07
C ALA A 537 1.51 -11.46 -32.92
N GLU A 538 1.05 -11.85 -31.74
CA GLU A 538 0.79 -13.24 -31.42
C GLU A 538 -0.48 -13.40 -30.59
N LEU A 539 -1.09 -14.57 -30.72
CA LEU A 539 -2.25 -15.05 -29.99
C LEU A 539 -1.97 -16.47 -29.50
N GLN A 540 -2.22 -16.74 -28.23
CA GLN A 540 -2.07 -18.06 -27.63
C GLN A 540 -3.31 -18.36 -26.79
N VAL A 541 -3.84 -19.57 -26.96
CA VAL A 541 -4.98 -20.08 -26.18
C VAL A 541 -4.50 -21.31 -25.44
N GLY A 542 -4.75 -21.38 -24.13
CA GLY A 542 -4.33 -22.54 -23.35
C GLY A 542 -5.20 -22.86 -22.13
N VAL A 543 -5.23 -24.13 -21.75
CA VAL A 543 -5.89 -24.61 -20.52
C VAL A 543 -4.92 -24.50 -19.35
N VAL A 544 -5.33 -23.91 -18.24
CA VAL A 544 -4.45 -23.71 -17.10
C VAL A 544 -4.21 -25.02 -16.34
N VAL A 545 -2.95 -25.41 -16.19
CA VAL A 545 -2.50 -26.65 -15.53
C VAL A 545 -1.47 -26.37 -14.41
N PRO A 546 -1.39 -27.22 -13.37
CA PRO A 546 -0.45 -27.06 -12.26
C PRO A 546 1.01 -27.42 -12.60
N GLY A 547 1.24 -28.06 -13.75
CA GLY A 547 2.54 -28.52 -14.25
C GLY A 547 2.69 -30.05 -14.31
N PRO A 548 3.77 -30.56 -14.94
CA PRO A 548 3.95 -31.99 -15.25
C PRO A 548 4.27 -32.89 -14.04
N PHE A 549 4.94 -32.38 -12.99
CA PHE A 549 5.41 -33.18 -11.86
C PHE A 549 4.38 -33.41 -10.73
N ARG A 550 3.08 -33.25 -11.01
CA ARG A 550 2.00 -33.60 -10.06
C ARG A 550 0.89 -34.41 -10.75
N PRO A 551 1.11 -35.72 -10.95
CA PRO A 551 0.03 -36.63 -11.29
C PRO A 551 -0.72 -37.01 -10.00
N SER A 552 -2.05 -36.86 -10.03
CA SER A 552 -3.01 -37.29 -9.00
C SER A 552 -3.18 -36.41 -7.74
N ALA A 553 -4.42 -35.96 -7.58
CA ALA A 553 -4.99 -35.64 -6.29
C ALA A 553 -5.19 -36.97 -5.53
N ARG A 554 -4.33 -37.26 -4.54
CA ARG A 554 -4.83 -38.00 -3.38
C ARG A 554 -5.70 -37.02 -2.60
N SER A 555 -7.00 -37.31 -2.56
CA SER A 555 -7.91 -36.87 -1.52
C SER A 555 -7.31 -37.24 -0.15
N GLY A 556 -6.57 -36.31 0.46
CA GLY A 556 -6.25 -36.35 1.88
C GLY A 556 -7.50 -36.04 2.73
N PRO A 557 -7.57 -36.53 3.97
CA PRO A 557 -8.75 -36.36 4.81
C PRO A 557 -9.00 -34.87 5.12
N PRO A 558 -10.27 -34.45 5.27
CA PRO A 558 -10.60 -33.08 5.60
C PRO A 558 -10.22 -32.84 7.07
N GLY A 559 -9.26 -31.95 7.34
CA GLY A 559 -9.05 -31.53 8.71
C GLY A 559 -7.74 -30.84 9.02
N TRP A 560 -6.59 -31.34 8.56
CA TRP A 560 -5.29 -30.85 9.05
C TRP A 560 -4.25 -30.70 7.96
N GLY A 561 -3.74 -29.48 7.80
CA GLY A 561 -2.59 -29.16 6.96
C GLY A 561 -2.81 -27.90 6.14
N LEU A 562 -2.23 -26.78 6.59
CA LEU A 562 -2.16 -25.50 5.88
C LEU A 562 -1.24 -25.64 4.64
N HIS A 563 -1.64 -26.40 3.63
CA HIS A 563 -0.96 -26.46 2.34
C HIS A 563 -1.76 -25.62 1.34
N LEU A 564 -1.16 -24.50 0.93
CA LEU A 564 -1.66 -23.51 -0.04
C LEU A 564 -0.92 -23.59 -1.41
N PRO A 565 -0.53 -24.75 -1.98
CA PRO A 565 0.60 -24.79 -2.92
C PRO A 565 0.21 -24.48 -4.37
N GLY A 566 -1.09 -24.42 -4.71
CA GLY A 566 -1.56 -24.21 -6.07
C GLY A 566 -1.87 -22.74 -6.43
N ARG A 567 -2.39 -21.96 -5.47
CA ARG A 567 -2.81 -20.57 -5.73
C ARG A 567 -1.65 -19.57 -5.72
N VAL A 568 -0.60 -19.86 -4.96
CA VAL A 568 0.58 -18.98 -4.83
C VAL A 568 1.57 -19.17 -5.99
N ASP A 569 1.61 -20.36 -6.61
CA ASP A 569 2.55 -20.63 -7.72
C ASP A 569 2.27 -19.75 -8.95
N PHE A 570 0.99 -19.44 -9.25
CA PHE A 570 0.62 -18.54 -10.35
C PHE A 570 1.26 -17.14 -10.27
N LEU A 571 1.52 -16.68 -9.05
CA LEU A 571 2.10 -15.36 -8.76
C LEU A 571 3.62 -15.33 -8.87
N ARG A 572 4.26 -16.50 -9.04
CA ARG A 572 5.72 -16.61 -9.21
C ARG A 572 6.15 -16.16 -10.59
N ALA A 573 7.40 -15.72 -10.69
CA ALA A 573 8.02 -15.37 -11.96
C ALA A 573 8.17 -16.62 -12.86
N ALA A 574 8.12 -16.42 -14.18
CA ALA A 574 8.08 -17.52 -15.16
C ALA A 574 9.30 -18.47 -15.11
N ASP A 575 10.42 -18.04 -14.54
CA ASP A 575 11.62 -18.85 -14.32
C ASP A 575 11.38 -19.98 -13.32
N VAL A 576 10.74 -19.70 -12.20
CA VAL A 576 10.50 -20.66 -11.10
C VAL A 576 9.07 -21.20 -11.05
N ARG A 577 8.16 -20.67 -11.87
CA ARG A 577 6.74 -21.08 -11.92
C ARG A 577 6.57 -22.44 -12.61
N ARG A 578 5.81 -23.33 -11.95
CA ARG A 578 5.48 -24.69 -12.44
C ARG A 578 4.12 -24.72 -13.13
N SER A 579 3.17 -23.93 -12.68
CA SER A 579 1.87 -23.75 -13.33
C SER A 579 2.01 -22.97 -14.65
N GLY A 580 1.17 -23.29 -15.62
CA GLY A 580 1.21 -22.68 -16.94
C GLY A 580 -0.03 -22.98 -17.76
N GLY A 581 -0.09 -22.44 -18.98
CA GLY A 581 -1.12 -22.81 -19.95
C GLY A 581 -0.65 -23.99 -20.80
N PHE A 582 -1.38 -25.10 -20.80
CA PHE A 582 -1.26 -26.09 -21.85
C PHE A 582 -1.80 -25.50 -23.14
N LEU A 583 -0.93 -25.33 -24.13
CA LEU A 583 -1.22 -24.64 -25.37
C LEU A 583 -2.19 -25.46 -26.20
N VAL A 584 -3.40 -24.93 -26.32
CA VAL A 584 -4.47 -25.45 -27.17
C VAL A 584 -4.29 -24.93 -28.60
N GLY A 585 -3.60 -23.81 -28.80
CA GLY A 585 -3.15 -23.38 -30.12
C GLY A 585 -2.60 -21.96 -30.11
N SER A 586 -1.79 -21.66 -31.11
CA SER A 586 -1.14 -20.37 -31.31
C SER A 586 -1.38 -19.84 -32.71
N ALA A 587 -1.39 -18.52 -32.82
CA ALA A 587 -1.49 -17.78 -34.08
C ALA A 587 -0.52 -16.59 -34.04
N VAL A 588 0.06 -16.25 -35.18
CA VAL A 588 0.96 -15.10 -35.36
C VAL A 588 0.70 -14.41 -36.70
N ASP A 589 1.13 -13.15 -36.85
CA ASP A 589 1.02 -12.38 -38.10
C ASP A 589 2.31 -12.33 -38.92
N SER A 590 3.37 -13.04 -38.48
CA SER A 590 4.68 -13.08 -39.13
C SER A 590 5.01 -14.50 -39.57
N ALA A 591 5.29 -14.68 -40.86
CA ALA A 591 5.70 -15.96 -41.43
C ALA A 591 7.01 -16.49 -40.82
N VAL A 592 7.97 -15.60 -40.56
CA VAL A 592 9.24 -15.92 -39.89
C VAL A 592 8.97 -16.53 -38.51
N VAL A 593 8.10 -15.92 -37.71
CA VAL A 593 7.77 -16.39 -36.36
C VAL A 593 6.91 -17.66 -36.41
N GLN A 594 6.01 -17.77 -37.38
CA GLN A 594 5.18 -18.96 -37.58
C GLN A 594 6.05 -20.20 -37.78
N ALA A 595 7.07 -20.08 -38.63
CA ALA A 595 7.94 -21.20 -38.94
C ALA A 595 8.86 -21.60 -37.77
N LEU A 596 9.11 -20.70 -36.82
CA LEU A 596 9.75 -21.00 -35.55
C LEU A 596 8.78 -21.61 -34.53
N GLY A 597 7.48 -21.71 -34.83
CA GLY A 597 6.44 -21.97 -33.84
C GLY A 597 6.60 -23.29 -33.09
N ALA A 598 6.96 -24.37 -33.80
CA ALA A 598 7.29 -25.65 -33.17
C ALA A 598 8.44 -25.52 -32.16
N ARG A 599 9.50 -24.77 -32.51
CA ARG A 599 10.63 -24.53 -31.60
C ARG A 599 10.31 -23.59 -30.44
N LEU A 600 9.47 -22.58 -30.64
CA LEU A 600 9.15 -21.57 -29.63
C LEU A 600 8.10 -22.05 -28.62
N TRP A 601 7.14 -22.85 -29.07
CA TRP A 601 5.98 -23.26 -28.27
C TRP A 601 5.79 -24.76 -28.15
N GLY A 602 6.34 -25.56 -29.06
CA GLY A 602 6.15 -27.02 -29.10
C GLY A 602 4.85 -27.47 -29.76
N GLY A 603 4.21 -26.63 -30.57
CA GLY A 603 2.92 -26.91 -31.18
C GLY A 603 2.68 -26.15 -32.48
N GLU A 604 1.67 -26.60 -33.23
CA GLU A 604 1.26 -25.98 -34.49
C GLU A 604 0.86 -24.51 -34.28
N THR A 605 1.42 -23.63 -35.11
CA THR A 605 1.17 -22.19 -35.07
C THR A 605 0.60 -21.72 -36.41
N TYR A 606 -0.55 -21.05 -36.38
CA TYR A 606 -1.24 -20.59 -37.56
C TYR A 606 -0.82 -19.17 -37.96
N LEU A 607 -0.77 -18.87 -39.26
CA LEU A 607 -0.56 -17.52 -39.78
C LEU A 607 -1.92 -16.82 -39.94
N THR A 608 -2.10 -15.68 -39.29
CA THR A 608 -3.32 -14.85 -39.41
C THR A 608 -3.03 -13.39 -39.09
N ALA A 609 -3.82 -12.47 -39.66
CA ALA A 609 -3.73 -11.06 -39.30
C ALA A 609 -4.20 -10.85 -37.85
N LEU A 610 -3.38 -10.16 -37.04
CA LEU A 610 -3.64 -9.91 -35.64
C LEU A 610 -3.53 -8.42 -35.33
N GLU A 611 -4.56 -7.88 -34.68
CA GLU A 611 -4.59 -6.52 -34.18
C GLU A 611 -4.82 -6.51 -32.67
N LEU A 612 -3.95 -5.83 -31.92
CA LEU A 612 -4.12 -5.57 -30.49
C LEU A 612 -4.00 -4.06 -30.23
N ARG A 613 -5.07 -3.46 -29.70
CA ARG A 613 -5.10 -2.07 -29.24
C ARG A 613 -5.48 -2.03 -27.76
N LEU A 614 -4.61 -1.44 -26.94
CA LEU A 614 -4.84 -1.24 -25.51
C LEU A 614 -4.97 0.25 -25.19
N GLY A 615 -6.07 0.61 -24.55
CA GLY A 615 -6.26 1.91 -23.92
C GLY A 615 -6.18 1.81 -22.39
N PRO A 616 -6.20 2.94 -21.66
CA PRO A 616 -6.11 2.94 -20.20
C PRO A 616 -7.20 2.12 -19.47
N ARG A 617 -8.37 1.98 -20.11
CA ARG A 617 -9.55 1.28 -19.57
C ARG A 617 -10.32 0.48 -20.63
N SER A 618 -9.74 0.26 -21.81
CA SER A 618 -10.36 -0.44 -22.93
C SER A 618 -9.35 -1.37 -23.60
N ALA A 619 -9.84 -2.45 -24.18
CA ALA A 619 -9.03 -3.33 -24.99
C ALA A 619 -9.80 -3.76 -26.24
N HIS A 620 -9.07 -3.88 -27.33
CA HIS A 620 -9.53 -4.48 -28.57
C HIS A 620 -8.46 -5.44 -29.08
N LEU A 621 -8.87 -6.68 -29.29
CA LEU A 621 -8.08 -7.73 -29.92
C LEU A 621 -8.92 -8.30 -31.06
N ALA A 622 -8.37 -8.32 -32.26
CA ALA A 622 -8.97 -8.95 -33.43
C ALA A 622 -7.97 -9.91 -34.05
N ALA A 623 -8.41 -11.14 -34.30
CA ALA A 623 -7.66 -12.16 -35.01
C ALA A 623 -8.49 -12.64 -36.19
N ASP A 624 -8.00 -12.37 -37.39
CA ASP A 624 -8.75 -12.62 -38.62
C ASP A 624 -9.17 -14.09 -38.71
N ARG A 625 -10.44 -14.31 -39.04
CA ARG A 625 -11.11 -15.63 -39.10
C ARG A 625 -11.09 -16.44 -37.80
N ILE A 626 -10.66 -15.88 -36.66
CA ILE A 626 -10.58 -16.62 -35.38
C ILE A 626 -11.51 -16.01 -34.33
N LEU A 627 -11.21 -14.81 -33.85
CA LEU A 627 -11.95 -14.19 -32.74
C LEU A 627 -11.83 -12.67 -32.73
N THR A 628 -12.78 -12.03 -32.08
CA THR A 628 -12.69 -10.64 -31.61
C THR A 628 -12.95 -10.58 -30.12
N LEU A 629 -12.09 -9.90 -29.36
CA LEU A 629 -12.27 -9.59 -27.94
C LEU A 629 -12.26 -8.08 -27.77
N ARG A 630 -13.40 -7.50 -27.34
CA ARG A 630 -13.53 -6.03 -27.19
C ARG A 630 -14.38 -5.62 -25.99
N GLY A 631 -14.13 -4.42 -25.48
CA GLY A 631 -14.91 -3.81 -24.39
C GLY A 631 -14.06 -3.01 -23.39
N ARG A 632 -14.60 -2.80 -22.18
CA ARG A 632 -13.92 -2.03 -21.12
C ARG A 632 -13.23 -2.95 -20.12
N LEU A 633 -12.00 -2.61 -19.75
CA LEU A 633 -11.22 -3.31 -18.73
C LEU A 633 -11.63 -2.92 -17.30
N GLY A 634 -12.12 -1.70 -17.09
CA GLY A 634 -12.41 -1.19 -15.74
C GLY A 634 -11.15 -0.72 -14.99
N PRO A 635 -11.26 -0.39 -13.68
CA PRO A 635 -10.10 -0.04 -12.87
C PRO A 635 -9.10 -1.21 -12.79
N GLY A 636 -7.80 -0.90 -12.68
CA GLY A 636 -6.75 -1.92 -12.69
C GLY A 636 -5.75 -1.71 -11.57
N LEU A 637 -5.47 -2.77 -10.81
CA LEU A 637 -4.45 -2.83 -9.76
C LEU A 637 -3.06 -2.92 -10.40
N PRO A 638 -2.09 -2.07 -10.02
CA PRO A 638 -0.74 -2.13 -10.57
C PRO A 638 -0.02 -3.41 -10.14
N LEU A 639 0.63 -4.09 -11.09
CA LEU A 639 1.45 -5.28 -10.87
C LEU A 639 2.66 -5.26 -11.80
N ASN A 640 3.63 -6.14 -11.53
CA ASN A 640 4.69 -6.44 -12.49
C ASN A 640 4.26 -7.58 -13.43
N ASP A 641 4.64 -7.48 -14.71
CA ASP A 641 4.47 -8.60 -15.64
C ASP A 641 5.35 -9.77 -15.18
N ARG A 642 4.72 -10.93 -14.92
CA ARG A 642 5.39 -12.13 -14.39
C ARG A 642 5.87 -13.07 -15.50
N GLY A 643 5.66 -12.70 -16.77
CA GLY A 643 5.96 -13.54 -17.91
C GLY A 643 4.98 -14.70 -18.09
N LEU A 644 5.21 -15.50 -19.12
CA LEU A 644 4.34 -16.59 -19.52
C LEU A 644 5.06 -17.94 -19.43
N VAL A 645 4.34 -18.96 -18.99
CA VAL A 645 4.77 -20.36 -19.04
C VAL A 645 3.73 -21.12 -19.84
N GLY A 646 4.16 -21.74 -20.93
CA GLY A 646 3.35 -22.59 -21.77
C GLY A 646 3.85 -24.03 -21.73
N TYR A 647 2.94 -24.98 -21.91
CA TYR A 647 3.25 -26.38 -22.10
C TYR A 647 2.65 -26.87 -23.42
N ALA A 648 3.39 -27.63 -24.19
CA ALA A 648 2.86 -28.31 -25.37
C ALA A 648 3.39 -29.74 -25.42
N ARG A 649 2.82 -30.56 -26.30
CA ARG A 649 3.27 -31.94 -26.49
C ARG A 649 3.71 -32.13 -27.93
N GLU A 650 4.93 -32.62 -28.10
CA GLU A 650 5.53 -32.89 -29.40
C GLU A 650 6.30 -34.21 -29.34
N ALA A 651 6.08 -35.10 -30.33
CA ALA A 651 6.75 -36.40 -30.44
C ALA A 651 6.78 -37.25 -29.14
N GLY A 652 5.72 -37.18 -28.33
CA GLY A 652 5.61 -37.93 -27.07
C GLY A 652 6.23 -37.25 -25.84
N ALA A 653 7.01 -36.18 -26.01
CA ALA A 653 7.59 -35.39 -24.92
C ALA A 653 6.74 -34.15 -24.59
N VAL A 654 6.79 -33.71 -23.33
CA VAL A 654 6.20 -32.43 -22.91
C VAL A 654 7.27 -31.34 -23.05
N LEU A 655 6.98 -30.33 -23.85
CA LEU A 655 7.82 -29.15 -24.02
C LEU A 655 7.33 -28.02 -23.12
N ARG A 656 8.25 -27.27 -22.51
CA ARG A 656 7.98 -26.09 -21.70
C ARG A 656 8.50 -24.85 -22.42
N SER A 657 7.59 -23.97 -22.82
CA SER A 657 7.92 -22.64 -23.34
C SER A 657 7.89 -21.59 -22.23
N ARG A 658 8.84 -20.65 -22.27
CA ARG A 658 8.97 -19.60 -21.25
C ARG A 658 9.22 -18.25 -21.90
N VAL A 659 8.39 -17.28 -21.54
CA VAL A 659 8.59 -15.87 -21.87
C VAL A 659 8.95 -15.14 -20.59
N ARG A 660 10.21 -14.72 -20.46
CA ARG A 660 10.61 -13.80 -19.40
C ARG A 660 10.15 -12.41 -19.81
N ALA A 661 9.40 -11.74 -18.94
CA ALA A 661 8.92 -10.39 -19.20
C ALA A 661 9.40 -9.44 -18.10
N ARG A 662 9.63 -8.19 -18.49
CA ARG A 662 9.88 -7.07 -17.60
C ARG A 662 9.02 -5.90 -18.07
N GLY A 663 8.23 -5.33 -17.19
CA GLY A 663 7.37 -4.21 -17.52
C GLY A 663 6.25 -4.04 -16.50
N ARG A 664 5.63 -2.86 -16.52
CA ARG A 664 4.47 -2.56 -15.69
C ARG A 664 3.22 -3.18 -16.31
N ALA A 665 2.40 -3.81 -15.48
CA ALA A 665 1.13 -4.41 -15.86
C ALA A 665 0.00 -3.93 -14.94
N ARG A 666 -1.25 -4.13 -15.36
CA ARG A 666 -2.45 -3.83 -14.58
C ARG A 666 -3.38 -5.02 -14.57
N LEU A 667 -3.77 -5.45 -13.37
CA LEU A 667 -4.76 -6.50 -13.17
C LEU A 667 -6.16 -5.89 -13.04
N HIS A 668 -7.05 -6.31 -13.91
CA HIS A 668 -8.43 -5.88 -13.98
C HIS A 668 -9.33 -7.04 -13.54
N ALA A 669 -10.03 -6.86 -12.42
CA ALA A 669 -11.02 -7.82 -11.95
C ALA A 669 -12.36 -7.57 -12.66
N ALA A 670 -13.00 -8.64 -13.12
CA ALA A 670 -14.32 -8.61 -13.76
C ALA A 670 -14.48 -7.56 -14.90
N PRO A 671 -13.62 -7.59 -15.94
CA PRO A 671 -13.75 -6.69 -17.08
C PRO A 671 -15.05 -6.92 -17.86
N SER A 672 -15.59 -5.87 -18.50
CA SER A 672 -16.76 -5.98 -19.38
C SER A 672 -16.39 -6.29 -20.84
N LEU A 673 -15.24 -6.95 -21.04
CA LEU A 673 -14.83 -7.48 -22.32
C LEU A 673 -15.73 -8.64 -22.74
N ARG A 674 -15.96 -8.77 -24.05
CA ARG A 674 -16.69 -9.90 -24.63
C ARG A 674 -15.86 -10.51 -25.75
N LEU A 675 -15.65 -11.83 -25.66
CA LEU A 675 -15.05 -12.63 -26.72
C LEU A 675 -16.17 -13.08 -27.66
N VAL A 676 -15.97 -12.90 -28.96
CA VAL A 676 -16.84 -13.38 -30.03
C VAL A 676 -15.97 -14.20 -30.97
N VAL A 677 -16.34 -15.44 -31.22
CA VAL A 677 -15.63 -16.31 -32.18
C VAL A 677 -16.20 -16.04 -33.57
N GLU A 678 -15.35 -16.04 -34.61
CA GLU A 678 -15.82 -15.74 -35.97
C GLU A 678 -16.90 -16.75 -36.44
N PRO A 679 -18.12 -16.29 -36.77
CA PRO A 679 -19.19 -17.18 -37.19
C PRO A 679 -18.81 -17.97 -38.44
N ARG A 680 -19.03 -19.29 -38.41
CA ARG A 680 -18.78 -20.22 -39.55
C ARG A 680 -17.32 -20.32 -40.01
N SER A 681 -16.35 -19.86 -39.22
CA SER A 681 -14.94 -20.09 -39.54
C SER A 681 -14.57 -21.56 -39.41
N ALA A 682 -13.93 -22.08 -40.47
CA ALA A 682 -13.31 -23.41 -40.50
C ALA A 682 -11.92 -23.44 -39.84
N HIS A 683 -11.44 -22.32 -39.28
CA HIS A 683 -10.13 -22.26 -38.64
C HIS A 683 -10.07 -23.18 -37.40
N PRO A 684 -9.08 -24.08 -37.25
CA PRO A 684 -9.02 -25.03 -36.13
C PRO A 684 -9.09 -24.38 -34.76
N LEU A 685 -8.37 -23.27 -34.56
CA LEU A 685 -8.42 -22.50 -33.30
C LEU A 685 -9.82 -21.92 -33.02
N ALA A 686 -10.57 -21.49 -34.04
CA ALA A 686 -11.95 -21.02 -33.87
C ALA A 686 -12.89 -22.17 -33.45
N GLY A 687 -12.68 -23.37 -34.00
CA GLY A 687 -13.35 -24.60 -33.57
C GLY A 687 -13.13 -24.89 -32.09
N ARG A 688 -11.87 -24.91 -31.65
CA ARG A 688 -11.49 -25.17 -30.25
C ARG A 688 -12.08 -24.13 -29.27
N LEU A 689 -12.14 -22.86 -29.67
CA LEU A 689 -12.78 -21.81 -28.85
C LEU A 689 -14.29 -22.04 -28.68
N ARG A 690 -14.97 -22.55 -29.73
CA ARG A 690 -16.39 -22.92 -29.65
C ARG A 690 -16.61 -24.15 -28.77
N GLU A 691 -15.77 -25.17 -28.90
CA GLU A 691 -15.80 -26.38 -28.03
C GLU A 691 -15.62 -26.03 -26.55
N LEU A 692 -14.77 -25.04 -26.26
CA LEU A 692 -14.56 -24.52 -24.90
C LEU A 692 -15.71 -23.63 -24.39
N GLY A 693 -16.69 -23.31 -25.23
CA GLY A 693 -17.82 -22.44 -24.89
C GLY A 693 -17.42 -20.98 -24.67
N LEU A 694 -16.40 -20.49 -25.37
CA LEU A 694 -15.90 -19.13 -25.21
C LEU A 694 -16.62 -18.09 -26.07
N ASP A 695 -17.47 -18.51 -27.01
CA ASP A 695 -18.25 -17.58 -27.82
C ASP A 695 -19.28 -16.82 -26.96
N GLY A 696 -19.24 -15.49 -27.03
CA GLY A 696 -20.03 -14.59 -26.19
C GLY A 696 -19.56 -14.49 -24.73
N ALA A 697 -18.50 -15.21 -24.34
CA ALA A 697 -18.04 -15.28 -22.95
C ALA A 697 -17.32 -14.00 -22.49
N ARG A 698 -17.31 -13.79 -21.17
CA ARG A 698 -16.60 -12.70 -20.51
C ARG A 698 -15.42 -13.24 -19.69
N PRO A 699 -14.27 -12.56 -19.69
CA PRO A 699 -13.17 -12.96 -18.83
C PRO A 699 -13.49 -12.67 -17.37
N LEU A 700 -13.02 -13.54 -16.46
CA LEU A 700 -13.06 -13.34 -15.02
C LEU A 700 -12.09 -12.23 -14.59
N LEU A 701 -10.91 -12.21 -15.21
CA LEU A 701 -9.87 -11.22 -14.97
C LEU A 701 -9.05 -11.00 -16.25
N CYS A 702 -8.43 -9.82 -16.33
CA CYS A 702 -7.49 -9.47 -17.40
C CYS A 702 -6.24 -8.83 -16.85
N LEU A 703 -5.10 -9.12 -17.44
CA LEU A 703 -3.82 -8.48 -17.19
C LEU A 703 -3.41 -7.74 -18.46
N SER A 704 -3.25 -6.42 -18.37
CA SER A 704 -2.81 -5.57 -19.47
C SER A 704 -1.40 -5.02 -19.21
N ALA A 705 -0.56 -4.95 -20.23
CA ALA A 705 0.78 -4.35 -20.16
C ALA A 705 1.03 -3.51 -21.42
N THR A 706 1.58 -2.29 -21.28
CA THR A 706 1.74 -1.33 -22.39
C THR A 706 3.18 -0.86 -22.63
N THR A 707 4.16 -1.46 -21.94
CA THR A 707 5.59 -1.16 -22.04
C THR A 707 6.44 -2.37 -21.64
N ARG A 708 6.08 -3.57 -22.11
CA ARG A 708 6.79 -4.80 -21.72
C ARG A 708 7.98 -5.09 -22.63
N GLN A 709 9.10 -5.44 -22.00
CA GLN A 709 10.26 -6.04 -22.64
C GLN A 709 10.20 -7.55 -22.42
N THR A 710 10.57 -8.34 -23.42
CA THR A 710 10.54 -9.80 -23.30
C THR A 710 11.78 -10.49 -23.85
N LEU A 711 12.08 -11.65 -23.26
CA LEU A 711 13.04 -12.61 -23.76
C LEU A 711 12.31 -13.94 -23.93
N ARG A 712 12.23 -14.42 -25.17
CA ARG A 712 11.68 -15.75 -25.49
C ARG A 712 12.76 -16.68 -25.99
N ASP A 713 12.99 -17.75 -25.26
CA ASP A 713 13.91 -18.81 -25.65
C ASP A 713 13.15 -19.93 -26.39
N ALA A 714 13.89 -20.92 -26.90
CA ALA A 714 13.30 -22.16 -27.39
C ALA A 714 12.54 -22.89 -26.28
N ALA A 715 11.49 -23.61 -26.65
CA ALA A 715 10.80 -24.53 -25.75
C ALA A 715 11.74 -25.70 -25.42
N VAL A 716 11.79 -26.08 -24.14
CA VAL A 716 12.70 -27.12 -23.65
C VAL A 716 11.92 -28.37 -23.24
N PRO A 717 12.42 -29.58 -23.53
CA PRO A 717 11.84 -30.81 -23.00
C PRO A 717 11.82 -30.79 -21.48
N VAL A 718 10.67 -31.10 -20.90
CA VAL A 718 10.55 -31.35 -19.47
C VAL A 718 11.09 -32.77 -19.22
N PRO A 719 12.04 -32.95 -18.28
CA PRO A 719 12.51 -34.27 -17.91
C PRO A 719 11.34 -35.17 -17.51
N PRO A 720 11.35 -36.47 -17.89
CA PRO A 720 10.38 -37.42 -17.34
C PRO A 720 10.52 -37.43 -15.81
N GLY A 721 9.38 -37.31 -15.12
CA GLY A 721 9.30 -37.25 -13.66
C GLY A 721 9.24 -38.61 -13.00
#